data_AF-A0A212ELE6-F1
#
_entry.id   AF-A0A212ELE6-F1
#
_cell.length_a   1.000
_cell.length_b   1.000
_cell.length_c   1.000
_cell.angle_alpha   90.00
_cell.angle_beta   90.00
_cell.angle_gamma   90.00
#
_symmetry.space_group_name_H-M   'P 1'
#
loop_
_entity.id
_entity.type
_entity.pdbx_description
1 polymer ?
#
loop_
_entity_poly.entity_id
_entity_poly.type
_entity_poly.pdbx_seq_one_letter_code
_entity_poly.pdbx_strand_id
1 'polypeptide(L)'
;MAGTADSDLSISELKAEIERLSRELDQASSEKIQSAQLGLVLLEEKSALQLRCDELETLYENTKHELDITQEALMKLDTTQKVTTQSGIEQENALLNESAAMESSLTLQIIELEGETKQLRHELERVVSERDRLLAESSELGADKATRESERVALRAELREARQREQRLIVDIGDLEDENISLQKQVSALRSSQVEFEGLKHEVRQLREEAENARAAADETAALRRIAERQLAEALEALQAEREAKFAAKKELDAHLSREAQFNITNLAYSIRGMPEEGADDEVEAGASGGELVADHHADLFSEVHLHEISRLEKQLEQAHNENSQLSSALRAAQTSAETESAAAGVLRAGLARLLSRVAALHTLHGDCAPLEDDKVEGGVAARAAKWLTWWRVSGGELVALLAALKELDSPLADGSPAALQRAQLAQLSDRMADAEIRCAALQADADLLRTLAGGAGRALSSAAPALASAADTLAQLYHHVCAVNGTQPERLLLEHAGQNDVTDGSGRVDEEALALAAGELEGLRAAGLVARHADTLLDQLTHLRAALDTALDSRHRHQPETPSYPFLRATNFLTNQMKRFKLINIDSINIEGMESKRFHGYPPQANRDCQLVCNERSVKGITNFFENIARVHRNQSETKDECSDITRITPFLCKRAPFNVENKATSLPCDFNLHVAWRHSVLHGKNFYFKKANLAQNMKDSKNVFNVRESLRASVVAGITMLQYIM
;
A
#
# COMPACT_ATOMS: atom_id res chain seq x y z
N MET A 1 -147.90 -136.14 -25.50
CA MET A 1 -147.67 -135.19 -26.61
C MET A 1 -147.96 -133.77 -26.11
N ALA A 2 -147.02 -133.14 -25.40
CA ALA A 2 -147.20 -131.78 -24.85
C ALA A 2 -145.91 -131.08 -24.35
N GLY A 3 -144.75 -131.76 -24.29
CA GLY A 3 -143.59 -131.29 -23.51
C GLY A 3 -142.33 -130.97 -24.33
N THR A 4 -142.48 -130.61 -25.60
CA THR A 4 -141.35 -130.39 -26.55
C THR A 4 -141.47 -129.09 -27.35
N ALA A 5 -142.33 -128.17 -26.93
CA ALA A 5 -142.52 -126.88 -27.61
C ALA A 5 -141.73 -125.73 -26.96
N ASP A 6 -141.75 -125.64 -25.63
CA ASP A 6 -141.05 -124.60 -24.87
C ASP A 6 -139.52 -124.68 -25.00
N SER A 7 -138.97 -125.87 -25.24
CA SER A 7 -137.53 -126.07 -25.45
C SER A 7 -137.02 -125.33 -26.69
N ASP A 8 -137.72 -125.50 -27.82
CA ASP A 8 -137.20 -125.15 -29.13
C ASP A 8 -137.32 -123.64 -29.40
N LEU A 9 -138.32 -122.99 -28.80
CA LEU A 9 -138.44 -121.52 -28.77
C LEU A 9 -137.24 -120.88 -28.07
N SER A 10 -136.88 -121.34 -26.85
CA SER A 10 -135.72 -120.82 -26.11
C SER A 10 -134.39 -121.01 -26.87
N ILE A 11 -134.24 -122.14 -27.58
CA ILE A 11 -133.05 -122.43 -28.39
C ILE A 11 -132.96 -121.52 -29.62
N SER A 12 -134.10 -121.10 -30.18
CA SER A 12 -134.14 -120.15 -31.31
C SER A 12 -133.77 -118.74 -30.87
N GLU A 13 -134.34 -118.28 -29.75
CA GLU A 13 -134.04 -116.96 -29.16
C GLU A 13 -132.57 -116.85 -28.76
N LEU A 14 -132.01 -117.87 -28.09
CA LEU A 14 -130.58 -117.92 -27.74
C LEU A 14 -129.66 -117.90 -28.98
N LYS A 15 -130.07 -118.49 -30.12
CA LYS A 15 -129.27 -118.42 -31.36
C LYS A 15 -129.32 -117.04 -32.00
N ALA A 16 -130.48 -116.39 -32.03
CA ALA A 16 -130.61 -115.02 -32.54
C ALA A 16 -129.81 -114.04 -31.67
N GLU A 17 -129.83 -114.23 -30.34
CA GLU A 17 -129.06 -113.42 -29.39
C GLU A 17 -127.55 -113.68 -29.50
N ILE A 18 -127.11 -114.93 -29.69
CA ILE A 18 -125.71 -115.24 -30.02
C ILE A 18 -125.29 -114.53 -31.31
N GLU A 19 -126.12 -114.53 -32.35
CA GLU A 19 -125.78 -113.86 -33.62
C GLU A 19 -125.80 -112.32 -33.49
N ARG A 20 -126.67 -111.75 -32.64
CA ARG A 20 -126.64 -110.32 -32.28
C ARG A 20 -125.34 -109.98 -31.55
N LEU A 21 -124.99 -110.74 -30.51
CA LEU A 21 -123.78 -110.57 -29.73
C LEU A 21 -122.51 -110.83 -30.55
N SER A 22 -122.54 -111.72 -31.55
CA SER A 22 -121.45 -111.89 -32.51
C SER A 22 -121.28 -110.65 -33.40
N ARG A 23 -122.35 -110.10 -33.96
CA ARG A 23 -122.26 -108.86 -34.76
C ARG A 23 -121.81 -107.65 -33.93
N GLU A 24 -122.27 -107.54 -32.68
CA GLU A 24 -121.85 -106.48 -31.75
C GLU A 24 -120.40 -106.67 -31.29
N LEU A 25 -119.93 -107.91 -31.11
CA LEU A 25 -118.53 -108.24 -30.86
C LEU A 25 -117.65 -107.94 -32.07
N ASP A 26 -118.08 -108.30 -33.28
CA ASP A 26 -117.37 -108.02 -34.52
C ASP A 26 -117.29 -106.51 -34.77
N GLN A 27 -118.40 -105.78 -34.60
CA GLN A 27 -118.42 -104.32 -34.68
C GLN A 27 -117.48 -103.70 -33.65
N ALA A 28 -117.61 -104.04 -32.37
CA ALA A 28 -116.72 -103.54 -31.31
C ALA A 28 -115.25 -103.94 -31.53
N SER A 29 -114.98 -105.10 -32.13
CA SER A 29 -113.62 -105.49 -32.52
C SER A 29 -113.07 -104.63 -33.66
N SER A 30 -113.91 -104.30 -34.65
CA SER A 30 -113.53 -103.46 -35.79
C SER A 30 -113.32 -102.00 -35.36
N GLU A 31 -114.18 -101.46 -34.49
CA GLU A 31 -114.05 -100.14 -33.88
C GLU A 31 -112.83 -100.06 -32.97
N LYS A 32 -112.53 -101.14 -32.22
CA LYS A 32 -111.30 -101.27 -31.43
C LYS A 32 -110.04 -101.34 -32.30
N ILE A 33 -110.08 -102.05 -33.43
CA ILE A 33 -108.96 -102.12 -34.39
C ILE A 33 -108.73 -100.76 -35.05
N GLN A 34 -109.79 -100.08 -35.50
CA GLN A 34 -109.71 -98.73 -36.05
C GLN A 34 -109.20 -97.73 -35.00
N SER A 35 -109.69 -97.81 -33.75
CA SER A 35 -109.20 -96.99 -32.64
C SER A 35 -107.73 -97.25 -32.31
N ALA A 36 -107.26 -98.50 -32.44
CA ALA A 36 -105.85 -98.84 -32.26
C ALA A 36 -104.98 -98.38 -33.45
N GLN A 37 -105.48 -98.41 -34.68
CA GLN A 37 -104.80 -97.89 -35.87
C GLN A 37 -104.68 -96.35 -35.81
N LEU A 38 -105.78 -95.65 -35.50
CA LEU A 38 -105.76 -94.20 -35.26
C LEU A 38 -104.88 -93.85 -34.05
N GLY A 39 -104.93 -94.64 -32.98
CA GLY A 39 -104.05 -94.49 -31.82
C GLY A 39 -102.57 -94.68 -32.15
N LEU A 40 -102.22 -95.60 -33.06
CA LEU A 40 -100.85 -95.78 -33.55
C LEU A 40 -100.39 -94.57 -34.37
N VAL A 41 -101.19 -94.11 -35.33
CA VAL A 41 -100.87 -92.91 -36.13
C VAL A 41 -100.71 -91.68 -35.23
N LEU A 42 -101.59 -91.49 -34.24
CA LEU A 42 -101.47 -90.39 -33.26
C LEU A 42 -100.23 -90.52 -32.35
N LEU A 43 -99.74 -91.73 -32.07
CA LEU A 43 -98.47 -91.95 -31.35
C LEU A 43 -97.25 -91.71 -32.25
N GLU A 44 -97.32 -92.08 -33.53
CA GLU A 44 -96.30 -91.78 -34.54
C GLU A 44 -96.20 -90.27 -34.77
N GLU A 45 -97.32 -89.59 -35.05
CA GLU A 45 -97.41 -88.13 -35.16
C GLU A 45 -96.92 -87.43 -33.88
N LYS A 46 -97.34 -87.89 -32.69
CA LYS A 46 -96.85 -87.35 -31.42
C LYS A 46 -95.34 -87.52 -31.28
N SER A 47 -94.78 -88.69 -31.63
CA SER A 47 -93.34 -88.93 -31.49
C SER A 47 -92.53 -88.10 -32.49
N ALA A 48 -93.01 -87.91 -33.72
CA ALA A 48 -92.42 -87.02 -34.71
C ALA A 48 -92.52 -85.54 -34.30
N LEU A 49 -93.65 -85.11 -33.74
CA LEU A 49 -93.82 -83.76 -33.18
C LEU A 49 -92.90 -83.54 -31.97
N GLN A 50 -92.78 -84.52 -31.08
CA GLN A 50 -91.93 -84.40 -29.90
C GLN A 50 -90.45 -84.39 -30.26
N LEU A 51 -89.99 -85.27 -31.16
CA LEU A 51 -88.63 -85.21 -31.70
C LEU A 51 -88.33 -83.85 -32.35
N ARG A 52 -89.30 -83.28 -33.08
CA ARG A 52 -89.18 -81.93 -33.65
C ARG A 52 -89.19 -80.81 -32.60
N CYS A 53 -89.86 -80.99 -31.46
CA CYS A 53 -89.75 -80.07 -30.33
C CYS A 53 -88.34 -80.16 -29.70
N ASP A 54 -87.83 -81.36 -29.46
CA ASP A 54 -86.48 -81.60 -28.93
C ASP A 54 -85.39 -81.02 -29.87
N GLU A 55 -85.56 -81.15 -31.19
CA GLU A 55 -84.72 -80.47 -32.21
C GLU A 55 -84.82 -78.94 -32.13
N LEU A 56 -86.01 -78.37 -31.94
CA LEU A 56 -86.20 -76.92 -31.84
C LEU A 56 -85.68 -76.35 -30.51
N GLU A 57 -85.81 -77.08 -29.40
CA GLU A 57 -85.26 -76.69 -28.09
C GLU A 57 -83.73 -76.74 -28.09
N THR A 58 -83.13 -77.77 -28.69
CA THR A 58 -81.66 -77.83 -28.85
C THR A 58 -81.13 -76.75 -29.79
N LEU A 59 -81.81 -76.44 -30.89
CA LEU A 59 -81.46 -75.30 -31.75
C LEU A 59 -81.64 -73.94 -31.02
N TYR A 60 -82.67 -73.79 -30.19
CA TYR A 60 -82.91 -72.58 -29.40
C TYR A 60 -81.80 -72.36 -28.36
N GLU A 61 -81.47 -73.37 -27.55
CA GLU A 61 -80.42 -73.25 -26.54
C GLU A 61 -79.01 -73.08 -27.17
N ASN A 62 -78.75 -73.71 -28.33
CA ASN A 62 -77.51 -73.47 -29.09
C ASN A 62 -77.42 -72.01 -29.58
N THR A 63 -78.45 -71.50 -30.26
CA THR A 63 -78.42 -70.12 -30.81
C THR A 63 -78.44 -69.05 -29.71
N LYS A 64 -79.06 -69.34 -28.57
CA LYS A 64 -78.98 -68.54 -27.34
C LYS A 64 -77.56 -68.54 -26.76
N HIS A 65 -76.89 -69.68 -26.69
CA HIS A 65 -75.50 -69.75 -26.22
C HIS A 65 -74.52 -69.03 -27.17
N GLU A 66 -74.72 -69.14 -28.49
CA GLU A 66 -73.97 -68.34 -29.49
C GLU A 66 -74.22 -66.83 -29.33
N LEU A 67 -75.45 -66.44 -29.02
CA LEU A 67 -75.81 -65.05 -28.71
C LEU A 67 -75.12 -64.54 -27.43
N ASP A 68 -75.09 -65.35 -26.36
CA ASP A 68 -74.40 -64.99 -25.12
C ASP A 68 -72.88 -64.86 -25.33
N ILE A 69 -72.25 -65.80 -26.07
CA ILE A 69 -70.83 -65.75 -26.45
C ILE A 69 -70.51 -64.50 -27.27
N THR A 70 -71.36 -64.15 -28.25
CA THR A 70 -71.14 -62.97 -29.10
C THR A 70 -71.38 -61.65 -28.37
N GLN A 71 -72.32 -61.60 -27.42
CA GLN A 71 -72.48 -60.46 -26.50
C GLN A 71 -71.24 -60.30 -25.59
N GLU A 72 -70.76 -61.38 -24.96
CA GLU A 72 -69.52 -61.35 -24.17
C GLU A 72 -68.32 -60.89 -25.00
N ALA A 73 -68.17 -61.38 -26.22
CA ALA A 73 -67.09 -60.99 -27.13
C ALA A 73 -67.17 -59.50 -27.49
N LEU A 74 -68.37 -58.97 -27.76
CA LEU A 74 -68.58 -57.55 -28.06
C LEU A 74 -68.32 -56.66 -26.85
N MET A 75 -68.72 -57.05 -25.64
CA MET A 75 -68.39 -56.33 -24.41
C MET A 75 -66.88 -56.34 -24.12
N LYS A 76 -66.20 -57.45 -24.36
CA LYS A 76 -64.73 -57.54 -24.24
C LYS A 76 -64.02 -56.69 -25.31
N LEU A 77 -64.56 -56.59 -26.52
CA LEU A 77 -64.03 -55.72 -27.57
C LEU A 77 -64.22 -54.24 -27.23
N ASP A 78 -65.41 -53.81 -26.81
CA ASP A 78 -65.68 -52.42 -26.41
C ASP A 78 -64.82 -51.97 -25.22
N THR A 79 -64.71 -52.80 -24.19
CA THR A 79 -63.87 -52.50 -23.02
C THR A 79 -62.38 -52.46 -23.36
N THR A 80 -61.86 -53.40 -24.17
CA THR A 80 -60.45 -53.35 -24.61
C THR A 80 -60.16 -52.20 -25.58
N GLN A 81 -61.11 -51.80 -26.43
CA GLN A 81 -60.98 -50.60 -27.26
C GLN A 81 -60.96 -49.32 -26.41
N LYS A 82 -61.78 -49.24 -25.36
CA LYS A 82 -61.77 -48.11 -24.41
C LYS A 82 -60.46 -48.02 -23.62
N VAL A 83 -59.97 -49.14 -23.08
CA VAL A 83 -58.70 -49.18 -22.34
C VAL A 83 -57.49 -48.88 -23.24
N THR A 84 -57.46 -49.39 -24.48
CA THR A 84 -56.35 -49.09 -25.42
C THR A 84 -56.36 -47.65 -25.91
N THR A 85 -57.53 -47.07 -26.22
CA THR A 85 -57.63 -45.65 -26.58
C THR A 85 -57.30 -44.72 -25.41
N GLN A 86 -57.78 -45.02 -24.20
CA GLN A 86 -57.40 -44.27 -22.99
C GLN A 86 -55.89 -44.36 -22.71
N SER A 87 -55.30 -45.56 -22.77
CA SER A 87 -53.85 -45.76 -22.56
C SER A 87 -53.01 -44.99 -23.59
N GLY A 88 -53.44 -44.95 -24.86
CA GLY A 88 -52.81 -44.12 -25.89
C GLY A 88 -52.86 -42.62 -25.57
N ILE A 89 -54.03 -42.13 -25.12
CA ILE A 89 -54.22 -40.73 -24.69
C ILE A 89 -53.37 -40.41 -23.44
N GLU A 90 -53.29 -41.32 -22.47
CA GLU A 90 -52.44 -41.16 -21.27
C GLU A 90 -50.95 -41.11 -21.63
N GLN A 91 -50.49 -41.94 -22.58
CA GLN A 91 -49.12 -41.92 -23.09
C GLN A 91 -48.81 -40.65 -23.89
N GLU A 92 -49.73 -40.17 -24.73
CA GLU A 92 -49.58 -38.90 -25.45
C GLU A 92 -49.50 -37.71 -24.49
N ASN A 93 -50.39 -37.66 -23.49
CA ASN A 93 -50.33 -36.63 -22.44
C ASN A 93 -49.04 -36.70 -21.62
N ALA A 94 -48.50 -37.89 -21.33
CA ALA A 94 -47.22 -38.01 -20.63
C ALA A 94 -46.07 -37.40 -21.45
N LEU A 95 -46.00 -37.69 -22.75
CA LEU A 95 -44.98 -37.12 -23.66
C LEU A 95 -45.12 -35.60 -23.84
N LEU A 96 -46.35 -35.09 -23.93
CA LEU A 96 -46.63 -33.65 -24.00
C LEU A 96 -46.20 -32.92 -22.72
N ASN A 97 -46.45 -33.52 -21.55
CA ASN A 97 -46.00 -32.97 -20.26
C ASN A 97 -44.46 -33.01 -20.12
N GLU A 98 -43.80 -34.06 -20.64
CA GLU A 98 -42.33 -34.12 -20.66
C GLU A 98 -41.72 -33.04 -21.58
N SER A 99 -42.29 -32.82 -22.78
CA SER A 99 -41.87 -31.73 -23.68
C SER A 99 -42.06 -30.37 -23.02
N ALA A 100 -43.24 -30.09 -22.45
CA ALA A 100 -43.52 -28.81 -21.78
C ALA A 100 -42.62 -28.56 -20.56
N ALA A 101 -42.27 -29.60 -19.79
CA ALA A 101 -41.32 -29.49 -18.69
C ALA A 101 -39.88 -29.24 -19.19
N MET A 102 -39.47 -29.87 -20.28
CA MET A 102 -38.16 -29.65 -20.90
C MET A 102 -38.05 -28.24 -21.48
N GLU A 103 -39.05 -27.78 -22.22
CA GLU A 103 -39.16 -26.41 -22.74
C GLU A 103 -39.12 -25.39 -21.60
N SER A 104 -39.89 -25.59 -20.53
CA SER A 104 -39.87 -24.71 -19.35
C SER A 104 -38.50 -24.68 -18.66
N SER A 105 -37.76 -25.79 -18.63
CA SER A 105 -36.41 -25.85 -18.06
C SER A 105 -35.40 -25.10 -18.91
N LEU A 106 -35.46 -25.29 -20.24
CA LEU A 106 -34.58 -24.59 -21.19
C LEU A 106 -34.86 -23.09 -21.24
N THR A 107 -36.12 -22.65 -21.18
CA THR A 107 -36.44 -21.21 -21.14
C THR A 107 -36.00 -20.55 -19.84
N LEU A 108 -36.07 -21.24 -18.70
CA LEU A 108 -35.49 -20.75 -17.44
C LEU A 108 -33.98 -20.59 -17.55
N GLN A 109 -33.27 -21.60 -18.06
CA GLN A 109 -31.82 -21.54 -18.24
C GLN A 109 -31.38 -20.41 -19.19
N ILE A 110 -32.15 -20.15 -20.26
CA ILE A 110 -31.91 -19.00 -21.15
C ILE A 110 -32.06 -17.67 -20.40
N ILE A 111 -33.09 -17.52 -19.58
CA ILE A 111 -33.32 -16.30 -18.77
C ILE A 111 -32.20 -16.09 -17.75
N GLU A 112 -31.71 -17.17 -17.11
CA GLU A 112 -30.58 -17.13 -16.17
C GLU A 112 -29.29 -16.70 -16.87
N LEU A 113 -28.91 -17.34 -17.98
CA LEU A 113 -27.71 -17.01 -18.76
C LEU A 113 -27.79 -15.59 -19.38
N GLU A 114 -28.97 -15.15 -19.79
CA GLU A 114 -29.19 -13.75 -20.19
C GLU A 114 -28.99 -12.77 -19.02
N GLY A 115 -29.43 -13.15 -17.81
CA GLY A 115 -29.25 -12.38 -16.58
C GLY A 115 -27.78 -12.22 -16.22
N GLU A 116 -27.03 -13.33 -16.18
CA GLU A 116 -25.57 -13.36 -15.97
C GLU A 116 -24.85 -12.53 -17.03
N THR A 117 -25.20 -12.71 -18.31
CA THR A 117 -24.62 -11.93 -19.42
C THR A 117 -24.88 -10.43 -19.27
N LYS A 118 -26.05 -10.03 -18.75
CA LYS A 118 -26.35 -8.62 -18.47
C LYS A 118 -25.54 -8.13 -17.26
N GLN A 119 -25.45 -8.89 -16.17
CA GLN A 119 -24.67 -8.52 -14.98
C GLN A 119 -23.18 -8.34 -15.30
N LEU A 120 -22.56 -9.32 -15.98
CA LEU A 120 -21.14 -9.28 -16.35
C LEU A 120 -20.78 -8.08 -17.24
N ARG A 121 -21.72 -7.58 -18.06
CA ARG A 121 -21.52 -6.35 -18.85
C ARG A 121 -21.46 -5.09 -17.97
N HIS A 122 -22.34 -4.97 -16.97
CA HIS A 122 -22.30 -3.85 -16.02
C HIS A 122 -21.06 -3.90 -15.12
N GLU A 123 -20.63 -5.11 -14.71
CA GLU A 123 -19.40 -5.29 -13.94
C GLU A 123 -18.15 -4.94 -14.76
N LEU A 124 -18.11 -5.31 -16.04
CA LEU A 124 -17.06 -4.92 -16.98
C LEU A 124 -17.02 -3.39 -17.17
N GLU A 125 -18.16 -2.74 -17.37
CA GLU A 125 -18.25 -1.28 -17.52
C GLU A 125 -17.76 -0.55 -16.26
N ARG A 126 -18.14 -1.04 -15.06
CA ARG A 126 -17.61 -0.54 -13.78
C ARG A 126 -16.09 -0.66 -13.72
N VAL A 127 -15.53 -1.85 -13.98
CA VAL A 127 -14.07 -2.10 -13.93
C VAL A 127 -13.32 -1.28 -14.98
N VAL A 128 -13.90 -1.05 -16.17
CA VAL A 128 -13.36 -0.14 -17.19
C VAL A 128 -13.31 1.30 -16.68
N SER A 129 -14.40 1.81 -16.08
CA SER A 129 -14.40 3.17 -15.52
C SER A 129 -13.42 3.35 -14.36
N GLU A 130 -13.24 2.32 -13.52
CA GLU A 130 -12.27 2.33 -12.41
C GLU A 130 -10.83 2.28 -12.93
N ARG A 131 -10.54 1.46 -13.94
CA ARG A 131 -9.26 1.46 -14.66
C ARG A 131 -8.94 2.84 -15.22
N ASP A 132 -9.88 3.47 -15.91
CA ASP A 132 -9.65 4.76 -16.59
C ASP A 132 -9.48 5.92 -15.59
N ARG A 133 -10.16 5.85 -14.43
CA ARG A 133 -9.92 6.76 -13.31
C ARG A 133 -8.52 6.59 -12.71
N LEU A 134 -8.08 5.35 -12.48
CA LEU A 134 -6.74 5.04 -11.95
C LEU A 134 -5.62 5.40 -12.95
N LEU A 135 -5.87 5.27 -14.26
CA LEU A 135 -4.93 5.74 -15.29
C LEU A 135 -4.79 7.27 -15.28
N ALA A 136 -5.90 8.00 -15.11
CA ALA A 136 -5.88 9.46 -14.95
C ALA A 136 -5.10 9.88 -13.69
N GLU A 137 -5.44 9.31 -12.52
CA GLU A 137 -4.71 9.53 -11.26
C GLU A 137 -3.21 9.24 -11.39
N SER A 138 -2.84 8.13 -12.04
CA SER A 138 -1.44 7.76 -12.28
C SER A 138 -0.71 8.77 -13.17
N SER A 139 -1.37 9.32 -14.19
CA SER A 139 -0.80 10.37 -15.05
C SER A 139 -0.63 11.71 -14.33
N GLU A 140 -1.55 12.08 -13.44
CA GLU A 140 -1.47 13.27 -12.61
C GLU A 140 -0.33 13.15 -11.60
N LEU A 141 -0.22 12.01 -10.90
CA LEU A 141 0.91 11.69 -10.02
C LEU A 141 2.25 11.65 -10.78
N GLY A 142 2.25 11.24 -12.06
CA GLY A 142 3.42 11.30 -12.93
C GLY A 142 3.87 12.74 -13.22
N ALA A 143 2.92 13.64 -13.49
CA ALA A 143 3.20 15.07 -13.68
C ALA A 143 3.65 15.74 -12.37
N ASP A 144 2.99 15.46 -11.25
CA ASP A 144 3.32 16.03 -9.94
C ASP A 144 4.65 15.47 -9.39
N LYS A 145 5.07 14.29 -9.82
CA LYS A 145 6.46 13.81 -9.61
C LYS A 145 7.45 14.63 -10.44
N ALA A 146 7.18 14.87 -11.72
CA ALA A 146 8.09 15.60 -12.61
C ALA A 146 8.33 17.06 -12.16
N THR A 147 7.30 17.73 -11.64
CA THR A 147 7.44 19.07 -11.04
C THR A 147 8.28 19.03 -9.76
N ARG A 148 8.02 18.10 -8.83
CA ARG A 148 8.84 17.92 -7.61
C ARG A 148 10.29 17.59 -7.91
N GLU A 149 10.55 16.84 -8.99
CA GLU A 149 11.91 16.51 -9.41
C GLU A 149 12.65 17.71 -10.01
N SER A 150 11.97 18.62 -10.73
CA SER A 150 12.58 19.86 -11.23
C SER A 150 12.78 20.89 -10.11
N GLU A 151 11.81 21.07 -9.21
CA GLU A 151 11.94 21.85 -7.96
C GLU A 151 13.17 21.39 -7.16
N ARG A 152 13.32 20.08 -6.94
CA ARG A 152 14.46 19.49 -6.23
C ARG A 152 15.79 19.73 -6.95
N VAL A 153 15.82 19.83 -8.27
CA VAL A 153 17.03 20.16 -9.04
C VAL A 153 17.37 21.64 -8.93
N ALA A 154 16.38 22.53 -9.01
CA ALA A 154 16.55 23.98 -8.83
C ALA A 154 17.08 24.33 -7.43
N LEU A 155 16.43 23.85 -6.36
CA LEU A 155 16.88 24.04 -4.98
C LEU A 155 18.29 23.49 -4.72
N ARG A 156 18.68 22.40 -5.41
CA ARG A 156 20.06 21.89 -5.38
C ARG A 156 21.05 22.75 -6.17
N ALA A 157 20.62 23.50 -7.18
CA ALA A 157 21.46 24.48 -7.86
C ALA A 157 21.68 25.72 -6.96
N GLU A 158 20.59 26.27 -6.42
CA GLU A 158 20.62 27.39 -5.48
C GLU A 158 21.49 27.11 -4.25
N LEU A 159 21.40 25.92 -3.65
CA LEU A 159 22.24 25.52 -2.52
C LEU A 159 23.74 25.45 -2.88
N ARG A 160 24.09 25.07 -4.11
CA ARG A 160 25.49 25.09 -4.57
C ARG A 160 25.98 26.52 -4.77
N GLU A 161 25.14 27.38 -5.36
CA GLU A 161 25.49 28.78 -5.58
C GLU A 161 25.61 29.55 -4.25
N ALA A 162 24.70 29.31 -3.31
CA ALA A 162 24.77 29.87 -1.95
C ALA A 162 26.09 29.51 -1.25
N ARG A 163 26.51 28.24 -1.30
CA ARG A 163 27.82 27.79 -0.78
C ARG A 163 29.01 28.41 -1.51
N GLN A 164 28.89 28.68 -2.81
CA GLN A 164 29.94 29.39 -3.56
C GLN A 164 30.00 30.88 -3.18
N ARG A 165 28.86 31.52 -2.88
CA ARG A 165 28.83 32.90 -2.38
C ARG A 165 29.38 32.97 -0.95
N GLU A 166 28.98 32.06 -0.07
CA GLU A 166 29.53 31.87 1.28
C GLU A 166 31.06 31.68 1.25
N GLN A 167 31.57 30.79 0.40
CA GLN A 167 33.01 30.55 0.26
C GLN A 167 33.79 31.77 -0.25
N ARG A 168 33.18 32.64 -1.07
CA ARG A 168 33.79 33.93 -1.47
C ARG A 168 33.84 34.89 -0.29
N LEU A 169 32.71 35.09 0.39
CA LEU A 169 32.63 35.97 1.56
C LEU A 169 33.60 35.57 2.68
N ILE A 170 33.87 34.27 2.86
CA ILE A 170 34.89 33.78 3.81
C ILE A 170 36.31 34.19 3.39
N VAL A 171 36.62 34.21 2.10
CA VAL A 171 37.90 34.72 1.58
C VAL A 171 37.97 36.23 1.70
N ASP A 172 36.92 36.96 1.28
CA ASP A 172 36.83 38.42 1.38
C ASP A 172 37.00 38.90 2.83
N ILE A 173 36.45 38.16 3.82
CA ILE A 173 36.65 38.43 5.25
C ILE A 173 38.10 38.16 5.69
N GLY A 174 38.71 37.06 5.23
CA GLY A 174 40.10 36.72 5.55
C GLY A 174 41.10 37.78 5.04
N ASP A 175 40.91 38.25 3.80
CA ASP A 175 41.73 39.31 3.20
C ASP A 175 41.60 40.62 4.02
N LEU A 176 40.38 40.98 4.44
CA LEU A 176 40.12 42.15 5.31
C LEU A 176 40.69 41.99 6.72
N GLU A 177 40.73 40.77 7.28
CA GLU A 177 41.38 40.49 8.57
C GLU A 177 42.91 40.66 8.46
N ASP A 178 43.54 40.19 7.39
CA ASP A 178 44.98 40.35 7.15
C ASP A 178 45.36 41.83 6.87
N GLU A 179 44.53 42.58 6.13
CA GLU A 179 44.70 44.04 5.99
C GLU A 179 44.62 44.75 7.34
N ASN A 180 43.63 44.40 8.18
CA ASN A 180 43.46 45.00 9.52
C ASN A 180 44.67 44.68 10.42
N ILE A 181 45.15 43.43 10.41
CA ILE A 181 46.36 43.01 11.11
C ILE A 181 47.60 43.77 10.58
N SER A 182 47.70 44.01 9.28
CA SER A 182 48.77 44.83 8.67
C SER A 182 48.72 46.28 9.17
N LEU A 183 47.55 46.91 9.18
CA LEU A 183 47.37 48.28 9.69
C LEU A 183 47.66 48.37 11.19
N GLN A 184 47.25 47.39 11.99
CA GLN A 184 47.58 47.34 13.43
C GLN A 184 49.10 47.23 13.67
N LYS A 185 49.82 46.44 12.86
CA LYS A 185 51.30 46.37 12.90
C LYS A 185 51.93 47.72 12.56
N GLN A 186 51.46 48.39 11.50
CA GLN A 186 51.94 49.72 11.10
C GLN A 186 51.70 50.78 12.19
N VAL A 187 50.49 50.85 12.76
CA VAL A 187 50.17 51.75 13.89
C VAL A 187 51.03 51.47 15.11
N SER A 188 51.33 50.20 15.39
CA SER A 188 52.22 49.82 16.50
C SER A 188 53.67 50.24 16.27
N ALA A 189 54.19 50.08 15.05
CA ALA A 189 55.52 50.55 14.67
C ALA A 189 55.64 52.08 14.73
N LEU A 190 54.64 52.81 14.23
CA LEU A 190 54.57 54.27 14.33
C LEU A 190 54.54 54.75 15.79
N ARG A 191 53.83 54.04 16.69
CA ARG A 191 53.84 54.34 18.13
C ARG A 191 55.21 54.11 18.78
N SER A 192 55.95 53.06 18.39
CA SER A 192 57.34 52.86 18.86
C SER A 192 58.23 54.02 18.41
N SER A 193 58.21 54.33 17.10
CA SER A 193 59.00 55.42 16.53
C SER A 193 58.65 56.79 17.12
N GLN A 194 57.39 57.03 17.50
CA GLN A 194 56.97 58.24 18.20
C GLN A 194 57.55 58.34 19.63
N VAL A 195 57.62 57.22 20.37
CA VAL A 195 58.26 57.16 21.69
C VAL A 195 59.77 57.36 21.58
N GLU A 196 60.41 56.73 20.59
CA GLU A 196 61.83 56.90 20.27
C GLU A 196 62.14 58.37 19.91
N PHE A 197 61.30 59.01 19.09
CA PHE A 197 61.43 60.41 18.71
C PHE A 197 61.31 61.37 19.90
N GLU A 198 60.30 61.22 20.77
CA GLU A 198 60.22 62.05 21.98
C GLU A 198 61.40 61.78 22.92
N GLY A 199 61.90 60.54 23.01
CA GLY A 199 63.12 60.19 23.74
C GLY A 199 64.36 60.95 23.25
N LEU A 200 64.67 60.85 21.95
CA LEU A 200 65.77 61.60 21.31
C LEU A 200 65.60 63.12 21.46
N LYS A 201 64.35 63.61 21.41
CA LYS A 201 64.02 65.02 21.64
C LYS A 201 64.21 65.43 23.10
N HIS A 202 64.12 64.53 24.08
CA HIS A 202 64.51 64.79 25.46
C HIS A 202 66.03 64.81 25.63
N GLU A 203 66.75 63.85 25.05
CA GLU A 203 68.22 63.83 25.01
C GLU A 203 68.80 65.10 24.36
N VAL A 204 68.24 65.54 23.21
CA VAL A 204 68.63 66.78 22.53
C VAL A 204 68.31 68.05 23.35
N ARG A 205 67.37 68.03 24.30
CA ARG A 205 67.20 69.14 25.26
C ARG A 205 68.28 69.10 26.32
N GLN A 206 68.53 67.93 26.93
CA GLN A 206 69.57 67.75 27.95
C GLN A 206 70.96 68.15 27.43
N LEU A 207 71.35 67.69 26.23
CA LEU A 207 72.61 68.07 25.60
C LEU A 207 72.72 69.57 25.27
N ARG A 208 71.60 70.27 25.07
CA ARG A 208 71.58 71.74 24.91
C ARG A 208 71.74 72.44 26.25
N GLU A 209 71.01 72.00 27.27
CA GLU A 209 71.14 72.51 28.64
C GLU A 209 72.58 72.30 29.16
N GLU A 210 73.20 71.14 28.91
CA GLU A 210 74.62 70.89 29.19
C GLU A 210 75.56 71.82 28.42
N ALA A 211 75.32 72.05 27.12
CA ALA A 211 76.12 72.96 26.32
C ALA A 211 75.96 74.44 26.74
N GLU A 212 74.77 74.86 27.16
CA GLU A 212 74.50 76.19 27.69
C GLU A 212 75.16 76.39 29.06
N ASN A 213 75.11 75.40 29.95
CA ASN A 213 75.83 75.41 31.23
C ASN A 213 77.36 75.45 31.02
N ALA A 214 77.89 74.64 30.10
CA ALA A 214 79.31 74.65 29.75
C ALA A 214 79.75 76.00 29.15
N ARG A 215 78.88 76.63 28.35
CA ARG A 215 79.09 77.98 27.82
C ARG A 215 79.07 79.04 28.91
N ALA A 216 78.12 78.98 29.86
CA ALA A 216 78.07 79.90 31.00
C ALA A 216 79.37 79.83 31.83
N ALA A 217 79.86 78.62 32.13
CA ALA A 217 81.15 78.42 32.80
C ALA A 217 82.35 78.94 31.98
N ALA A 218 82.31 78.84 30.64
CA ALA A 218 83.31 79.43 29.77
C ALA A 218 83.28 80.97 29.77
N ASP A 219 82.09 81.58 29.78
CA ASP A 219 81.91 83.04 29.84
C ASP A 219 82.28 83.60 31.25
N GLU A 220 82.00 82.87 32.33
CA GLU A 220 82.45 83.18 33.70
C GLU A 220 83.98 83.11 33.82
N THR A 221 84.61 82.03 33.35
CA THR A 221 86.08 81.90 33.37
C THR A 221 86.75 82.94 32.46
N ALA A 222 86.13 83.32 31.34
CA ALA A 222 86.55 84.45 30.52
C ALA A 222 86.37 85.80 31.24
N ALA A 223 85.33 85.99 32.06
CA ALA A 223 85.14 87.19 32.87
C ALA A 223 86.20 87.30 33.98
N LEU A 224 86.47 86.20 34.71
CA LEU A 224 87.55 86.10 35.69
C LEU A 224 88.92 86.38 35.04
N ARG A 225 89.16 85.84 33.84
CA ARG A 225 90.36 86.13 33.06
C ARG A 225 90.50 87.62 32.72
N ARG A 226 89.43 88.27 32.23
CA ARG A 226 89.42 89.72 31.95
C ARG A 226 89.66 90.56 33.21
N ILE A 227 89.24 90.09 34.39
CA ILE A 227 89.53 90.73 35.67
C ILE A 227 91.01 90.60 36.01
N ALA A 228 91.59 89.40 35.90
CA ALA A 228 93.03 89.18 36.12
C ALA A 228 93.90 89.97 35.12
N GLU A 229 93.52 90.02 33.84
CA GLU A 229 94.19 90.81 32.80
C GLU A 229 94.12 92.32 33.10
N ARG A 230 92.98 92.84 33.59
CA ARG A 230 92.88 94.23 34.05
C ARG A 230 93.70 94.51 35.31
N GLN A 231 93.65 93.66 36.33
CA GLN A 231 94.46 93.82 37.54
C GLN A 231 95.96 93.79 37.25
N LEU A 232 96.39 93.00 36.24
CA LEU A 232 97.77 92.98 35.76
C LEU A 232 98.12 94.28 35.03
N ALA A 233 97.23 94.80 34.18
CA ALA A 233 97.41 96.10 33.53
C ALA A 233 97.46 97.26 34.54
N GLU A 234 96.52 97.34 35.48
CA GLU A 234 96.48 98.30 36.59
C GLU A 234 97.77 98.25 37.43
N ALA A 235 98.29 97.05 37.72
CA ALA A 235 99.56 96.89 38.42
C ALA A 235 100.78 97.34 37.59
N LEU A 236 100.76 97.15 36.26
CA LEU A 236 101.79 97.66 35.36
C LEU A 236 101.73 99.18 35.22
N GLU A 237 100.54 99.77 35.11
CA GLU A 237 100.32 101.21 35.08
C GLU A 237 100.71 101.86 36.40
N ALA A 238 100.35 101.29 37.55
CA ALA A 238 100.80 101.76 38.85
C ALA A 238 102.33 101.69 39.00
N LEU A 239 102.97 100.64 38.47
CA LEU A 239 104.43 100.48 38.47
C LEU A 239 105.10 101.45 37.47
N GLN A 240 104.44 101.80 36.36
CA GLN A 240 104.87 102.86 35.46
C GLN A 240 104.71 104.25 36.11
N ALA A 241 103.59 104.54 36.77
CA ALA A 241 103.37 105.78 37.52
C ALA A 241 104.39 105.93 38.67
N GLU A 242 104.76 104.84 39.35
CA GLU A 242 105.87 104.81 40.32
C GLU A 242 107.23 105.13 39.67
N ARG A 243 107.51 104.61 38.47
CA ARG A 243 108.72 104.96 37.70
C ARG A 243 108.70 106.41 37.25
N GLU A 244 107.57 106.90 36.76
CA GLU A 244 107.38 108.27 36.29
C GLU A 244 107.42 109.26 37.44
N ALA A 245 106.85 108.95 38.61
CA ALA A 245 106.99 109.74 39.83
C ALA A 245 108.44 109.78 40.32
N LYS A 246 109.19 108.67 40.24
CA LYS A 246 110.63 108.64 40.54
C LYS A 246 111.45 109.44 39.51
N PHE A 247 111.10 109.39 38.23
CA PHE A 247 111.68 110.24 37.20
C PHE A 247 111.28 111.71 37.34
N ALA A 248 110.08 112.01 37.82
CA ALA A 248 109.59 113.36 38.06
C ALA A 248 110.26 113.96 39.30
N ALA A 249 110.33 113.25 40.43
CA ALA A 249 111.09 113.67 41.60
C ALA A 249 112.59 113.85 41.28
N LYS A 250 113.18 112.96 40.47
CA LYS A 250 114.53 113.15 39.94
C LYS A 250 114.60 114.41 39.05
N LYS A 251 113.65 114.61 38.14
CA LYS A 251 113.57 115.81 37.28
C LYS A 251 113.32 117.07 38.09
N GLU A 252 112.66 117.01 39.24
CA GLU A 252 112.47 118.14 40.16
C GLU A 252 113.70 118.43 41.01
N LEU A 253 114.54 117.43 41.27
CA LEU A 253 115.90 117.60 41.81
C LEU A 253 116.83 118.22 40.75
N ASP A 254 116.83 117.67 39.54
CA ASP A 254 117.53 118.21 38.36
C ASP A 254 116.99 119.62 38.02
N ALA A 255 115.72 119.92 38.31
CA ALA A 255 115.11 121.24 38.19
C ALA A 255 115.15 122.07 39.48
N HIS A 256 115.70 121.57 40.58
CA HIS A 256 116.15 122.39 41.69
C HIS A 256 117.52 122.95 41.36
N LEU A 257 118.44 122.08 40.91
CA LEU A 257 119.70 122.44 40.28
C LEU A 257 119.48 123.38 39.08
N SER A 258 118.47 123.12 38.24
CA SER A 258 118.13 124.02 37.13
C SER A 258 117.31 125.24 37.55
N ARG A 259 116.71 125.31 38.75
CA ARG A 259 116.12 126.56 39.30
C ARG A 259 117.19 127.45 39.93
N GLU A 260 118.22 126.88 40.53
CA GLU A 260 119.45 127.60 40.86
C GLU A 260 120.10 128.18 39.58
N ALA A 261 120.06 127.44 38.46
CA ALA A 261 120.46 127.96 37.16
C ALA A 261 119.47 128.99 36.56
N GLN A 262 118.15 128.78 36.67
CA GLN A 262 117.10 129.61 36.05
C GLN A 262 116.71 130.84 36.86
N PHE A 263 117.14 130.97 38.13
CA PHE A 263 117.21 132.27 38.80
C PHE A 263 118.08 133.28 38.02
N ASN A 264 118.95 132.80 37.12
CA ASN A 264 119.72 133.60 36.17
C ASN A 264 119.07 133.73 34.77
N ILE A 265 118.03 132.95 34.45
CA ILE A 265 117.46 132.83 33.09
C ILE A 265 115.91 132.73 33.09
N THR A 266 115.23 133.56 33.87
CA THR A 266 113.79 133.88 33.65
C THR A 266 113.52 135.35 33.92
N ASN A 267 114.25 136.20 33.19
CA ASN A 267 114.01 137.65 33.09
C ASN A 267 113.62 138.03 31.64
N LEU A 268 112.88 137.13 30.96
CA LEU A 268 112.56 137.21 29.53
C LEU A 268 111.30 136.37 29.22
N ALA A 269 110.33 136.96 28.50
CA ALA A 269 109.11 136.36 27.90
C ALA A 269 108.30 135.38 28.81
N TYR A 270 107.13 135.72 29.38
CA TYR A 270 106.11 136.73 29.04
C TYR A 270 105.38 136.53 27.69
N SER A 271 104.05 136.34 27.77
CA SER A 271 103.03 136.39 26.70
C SER A 271 102.89 135.21 25.69
N ILE A 272 101.72 135.19 25.02
CA ILE A 272 101.16 134.18 24.07
C ILE A 272 100.48 133.00 24.81
N ARG A 273 99.15 132.84 24.94
CA ARG A 273 97.91 133.19 24.16
C ARG A 273 97.54 132.17 23.07
N GLY A 274 96.49 131.37 23.30
CA GLY A 274 95.86 130.47 22.32
C GLY A 274 94.58 129.78 22.85
N MET A 275 93.59 129.62 21.98
CA MET A 275 92.22 129.02 22.08
C MET A 275 91.82 128.62 20.63
N PRO A 276 90.68 127.97 20.34
CA PRO A 276 89.95 126.84 20.95
C PRO A 276 89.64 125.74 19.87
N GLU A 277 88.50 125.02 19.97
CA GLU A 277 87.69 124.46 18.84
C GLU A 277 88.26 123.28 17.99
N GLU A 278 87.48 122.45 17.26
CA GLU A 278 86.08 121.95 17.39
C GLU A 278 85.83 120.72 16.47
N GLY A 279 84.65 120.10 16.52
CA GLY A 279 84.06 119.24 15.47
C GLY A 279 84.49 117.76 15.42
N ALA A 280 83.77 116.85 14.73
CA ALA A 280 82.43 116.92 14.13
C ALA A 280 81.90 115.50 13.81
N ASP A 281 80.58 115.28 13.91
CA ASP A 281 79.58 114.83 12.90
C ASP A 281 80.01 113.78 11.80
N ASP A 282 79.17 112.89 11.24
CA ASP A 282 77.71 112.62 11.36
C ASP A 282 77.29 111.25 10.71
N GLU A 283 75.96 110.96 10.66
CA GLU A 283 75.21 110.18 9.60
C GLU A 283 75.55 108.67 9.34
N VAL A 284 74.79 107.78 8.67
CA VAL A 284 73.37 107.52 8.21
C VAL A 284 73.25 105.97 7.99
N GLU A 285 72.15 105.23 7.73
CA GLU A 285 70.66 105.35 7.62
C GLU A 285 70.09 104.01 8.23
N ALA A 286 68.85 103.83 8.71
CA ALA A 286 67.49 103.81 8.11
C ALA A 286 67.14 102.62 7.16
N GLY A 287 65.86 102.21 7.16
CA GLY A 287 65.28 101.17 6.27
C GLY A 287 64.08 100.43 6.89
N ALA A 288 62.91 100.40 6.24
CA ALA A 288 61.66 99.87 6.83
C ALA A 288 60.63 99.25 5.86
N SER A 289 59.87 98.28 6.39
CA SER A 289 58.46 97.90 6.10
C SER A 289 57.86 97.81 4.68
N GLY A 290 57.33 96.62 4.35
CA GLY A 290 55.93 96.45 3.87
C GLY A 290 55.66 96.33 2.36
N GLY A 291 54.58 95.60 2.00
CA GLY A 291 54.05 95.47 0.62
C GLY A 291 53.24 94.19 0.38
N GLU A 292 52.28 94.19 -0.56
CA GLU A 292 51.32 93.10 -0.79
C GLU A 292 50.86 92.99 -2.28
N LEU A 293 50.26 91.85 -2.66
CA LEU A 293 49.44 91.54 -3.86
C LEU A 293 50.09 91.45 -5.26
N VAL A 294 49.85 90.31 -5.95
CA VAL A 294 48.98 90.12 -7.14
C VAL A 294 49.23 88.71 -7.74
N ALA A 295 48.25 88.12 -8.45
CA ALA A 295 48.24 86.73 -8.94
C ALA A 295 48.44 86.59 -10.47
N ASP A 296 48.52 85.36 -10.99
CA ASP A 296 47.80 84.99 -12.23
C ASP A 296 47.45 83.48 -12.34
N HIS A 297 46.75 83.10 -13.42
CA HIS A 297 45.96 81.87 -13.61
C HIS A 297 46.70 80.54 -13.84
N HIS A 298 45.97 79.44 -13.60
CA HIS A 298 46.04 78.23 -14.42
C HIS A 298 44.61 77.66 -14.65
N ALA A 299 44.37 77.02 -15.79
CA ALA A 299 43.02 76.63 -16.24
C ALA A 299 42.48 75.36 -15.57
N ASP A 300 41.16 75.33 -15.32
CA ASP A 300 40.41 74.14 -14.88
C ASP A 300 40.08 73.22 -16.07
N LEU A 301 40.28 71.92 -15.86
CA LEU A 301 39.99 70.85 -16.83
C LEU A 301 39.11 69.73 -16.21
N PHE A 302 38.56 69.95 -15.00
CA PHE A 302 37.91 68.92 -14.19
C PHE A 302 36.38 69.04 -14.09
N SER A 303 35.77 70.08 -14.66
CA SER A 303 34.34 70.36 -14.49
C SER A 303 33.38 69.46 -15.31
N GLU A 304 33.77 68.95 -16.48
CA GLU A 304 32.86 68.16 -17.35
C GLU A 304 32.71 66.67 -16.95
N VAL A 305 33.78 66.04 -16.47
CA VAL A 305 33.77 64.60 -16.12
C VAL A 305 32.95 64.36 -14.83
N HIS A 306 33.15 65.21 -13.84
CA HIS A 306 32.51 65.05 -12.53
C HIS A 306 30.98 65.18 -12.58
N LEU A 307 30.42 66.01 -13.47
CA LEU A 307 28.98 66.19 -13.58
C LEU A 307 28.24 64.90 -13.97
N HIS A 308 28.77 64.14 -14.94
CA HIS A 308 28.18 62.87 -15.35
C HIS A 308 28.35 61.76 -14.31
N GLU A 309 29.52 61.71 -13.65
CA GLU A 309 29.80 60.73 -12.60
C GLU A 309 28.93 60.99 -11.35
N ILE A 310 28.76 62.25 -10.95
CA ILE A 310 27.87 62.67 -9.86
C ILE A 310 26.42 62.31 -10.18
N SER A 311 25.89 62.70 -11.35
CA SER A 311 24.51 62.34 -11.74
C SER A 311 24.26 60.84 -11.81
N ARG A 312 25.28 60.04 -12.12
CA ARG A 312 25.23 58.57 -12.06
C ARG A 312 25.18 58.07 -10.61
N LEU A 313 26.03 58.59 -9.73
CA LEU A 313 26.09 58.22 -8.31
C LEU A 313 24.82 58.64 -7.56
N GLU A 314 24.26 59.82 -7.84
CA GLU A 314 22.97 60.29 -7.30
C GLU A 314 21.84 59.32 -7.68
N LYS A 315 21.77 58.90 -8.96
CA LYS A 315 20.77 57.94 -9.42
C LYS A 315 20.95 56.55 -8.82
N GLN A 316 22.19 56.12 -8.59
CA GLN A 316 22.48 54.87 -7.87
C GLN A 316 22.11 54.96 -6.39
N LEU A 317 22.30 56.11 -5.75
CA LEU A 317 21.88 56.37 -4.37
C LEU A 317 20.35 56.37 -4.25
N GLU A 318 19.64 57.02 -5.19
CA GLU A 318 18.17 57.03 -5.24
C GLU A 318 17.61 55.62 -5.48
N GLN A 319 18.21 54.83 -6.38
CA GLN A 319 17.86 53.43 -6.57
C GLN A 319 18.06 52.62 -5.26
N ALA A 320 19.22 52.71 -4.63
CA ALA A 320 19.51 52.00 -3.39
C ALA A 320 18.60 52.44 -2.23
N HIS A 321 18.18 53.71 -2.18
CA HIS A 321 17.21 54.21 -1.20
C HIS A 321 15.81 53.64 -1.43
N ASN A 322 15.37 53.55 -2.69
CA ASN A 322 14.11 52.91 -3.05
C ASN A 322 14.12 51.39 -2.76
N GLU A 323 15.21 50.69 -3.08
CA GLU A 323 15.39 49.27 -2.75
C GLU A 323 15.39 49.03 -1.24
N ASN A 324 16.09 49.87 -0.45
CA ASN A 324 16.08 49.81 1.01
C ASN A 324 14.68 50.09 1.59
N SER A 325 13.91 51.02 1.00
CA SER A 325 12.51 51.28 1.38
C SER A 325 11.60 50.07 1.08
N GLN A 326 11.78 49.43 -0.07
CA GLN A 326 11.06 48.19 -0.44
C GLN A 326 11.42 47.04 0.51
N LEU A 327 12.70 46.77 0.75
CA LEU A 327 13.15 45.77 1.73
C LEU A 327 12.64 46.08 3.14
N SER A 328 12.62 47.35 3.56
CA SER A 328 12.09 47.80 4.85
C SER A 328 10.57 47.65 4.98
N SER A 329 9.82 47.60 3.89
CA SER A 329 8.37 47.32 3.91
C SER A 329 8.08 45.82 3.82
N ALA A 330 8.83 45.07 3.00
CA ALA A 330 8.79 43.62 2.95
C ALA A 330 9.18 42.97 4.29
N LEU A 331 10.20 43.49 4.97
CA LEU A 331 10.61 43.03 6.30
C LEU A 331 9.50 43.25 7.35
N ARG A 332 8.82 44.40 7.32
CA ARG A 332 7.67 44.66 8.21
C ARG A 332 6.51 43.72 7.91
N ALA A 333 6.20 43.47 6.64
CA ALA A 333 5.14 42.53 6.24
C ALA A 333 5.46 41.11 6.72
N ALA A 334 6.68 40.63 6.48
CA ALA A 334 7.16 39.32 6.94
C ALA A 334 7.14 39.21 8.47
N GLN A 335 7.57 40.26 9.19
CA GLN A 335 7.48 40.31 10.64
C GLN A 335 6.03 40.22 11.12
N THR A 336 5.09 40.95 10.53
CA THR A 336 3.66 40.84 10.90
C THR A 336 3.09 39.46 10.60
N SER A 337 3.51 38.79 9.51
CA SER A 337 3.12 37.39 9.25
C SER A 337 3.61 36.48 10.37
N ALA A 338 4.91 36.51 10.66
CA ALA A 338 5.53 35.71 11.72
C ALA A 338 4.92 35.96 13.10
N GLU A 339 4.55 37.20 13.43
CA GLU A 339 3.84 37.54 14.68
C GLU A 339 2.44 36.93 14.72
N THR A 340 1.67 36.96 13.62
CA THR A 340 0.33 36.32 13.57
C THR A 340 0.39 34.78 13.56
N GLU A 341 1.39 34.18 12.90
CA GLU A 341 1.63 32.74 12.89
C GLU A 341 2.10 32.24 14.26
N SER A 342 2.96 33.00 14.94
CA SER A 342 3.41 32.74 16.31
C SER A 342 2.23 32.82 17.31
N ALA A 343 1.35 33.81 17.17
CA ALA A 343 0.14 33.92 17.97
C ALA A 343 -0.82 32.73 17.74
N ALA A 344 -1.02 32.31 16.48
CA ALA A 344 -1.82 31.13 16.13
C ALA A 344 -1.24 29.84 16.74
N ALA A 345 0.07 29.62 16.61
CA ALA A 345 0.78 28.49 17.21
C ALA A 345 0.74 28.53 18.75
N GLY A 346 0.74 29.72 19.36
CA GLY A 346 0.57 29.93 20.79
C GLY A 346 -0.80 29.46 21.30
N VAL A 347 -1.88 29.82 20.60
CA VAL A 347 -3.25 29.35 20.91
C VAL A 347 -3.36 27.83 20.79
N LEU A 348 -2.79 27.24 19.73
CA LEU A 348 -2.75 25.79 19.54
C LEU A 348 -1.97 25.08 20.67
N ARG A 349 -0.78 25.59 21.04
CA ARG A 349 0.02 25.06 22.17
C ARG A 349 -0.73 25.16 23.50
N ALA A 350 -1.44 26.26 23.76
CA ALA A 350 -2.27 26.41 24.96
C ALA A 350 -3.48 25.45 24.97
N GLY A 351 -4.03 25.11 23.80
CA GLY A 351 -5.04 24.06 23.66
C GLY A 351 -4.47 22.67 23.98
N LEU A 352 -3.35 22.30 23.37
CA LEU A 352 -2.69 21.01 23.59
C LEU A 352 -2.22 20.83 25.04
N ALA A 353 -1.70 21.89 25.68
CA ALA A 353 -1.34 21.86 27.09
C ALA A 353 -2.54 21.58 28.00
N ARG A 354 -3.71 22.20 27.73
CA ARG A 354 -4.97 21.95 28.46
C ARG A 354 -5.51 20.53 28.26
N LEU A 355 -5.28 19.91 27.10
CA LEU A 355 -5.58 18.50 26.88
C LEU A 355 -4.62 17.59 27.65
N LEU A 356 -3.31 17.80 27.50
CA LEU A 356 -2.25 16.97 28.09
C LEU A 356 -2.33 16.96 29.62
N SER A 357 -2.52 18.11 30.26
CA SER A 357 -2.70 18.20 31.72
C SER A 357 -3.89 17.41 32.25
N ARG A 358 -4.89 17.15 31.40
CA ARG A 358 -6.17 16.52 31.80
C ARG A 358 -6.26 15.05 31.38
N VAL A 359 -5.50 14.65 30.36
CA VAL A 359 -5.09 13.24 30.18
C VAL A 359 -4.20 12.80 31.35
N ALA A 360 -3.27 13.65 31.81
CA ALA A 360 -2.45 13.39 33.00
C ALA A 360 -3.31 13.29 34.27
N ALA A 361 -4.31 14.17 34.44
CA ALA A 361 -5.28 14.06 35.54
C ALA A 361 -6.08 12.74 35.49
N LEU A 362 -6.53 12.28 34.32
CA LEU A 362 -7.16 10.97 34.18
C LEU A 362 -6.20 9.82 34.49
N HIS A 363 -4.92 9.94 34.13
CA HIS A 363 -3.90 8.92 34.38
C HIS A 363 -3.57 8.79 35.88
N THR A 364 -3.44 9.91 36.60
CA THR A 364 -3.27 9.88 38.07
C THR A 364 -4.54 9.40 38.78
N LEU A 365 -5.73 9.85 38.36
CA LEU A 365 -7.01 9.32 38.84
C LEU A 365 -7.19 7.82 38.56
N HIS A 366 -6.58 7.29 37.50
CA HIS A 366 -6.53 5.85 37.26
C HIS A 366 -5.57 5.18 38.25
N GLY A 367 -4.37 5.71 38.49
CA GLY A 367 -3.44 5.17 39.51
C GLY A 367 -4.03 5.15 40.93
N ASP A 368 -4.57 6.27 41.41
CA ASP A 368 -5.05 6.41 42.80
C ASP A 368 -6.38 5.67 43.05
N CYS A 369 -7.25 5.66 42.03
CA CYS A 369 -8.66 5.34 42.19
C CYS A 369 -9.20 4.23 41.28
N ALA A 370 -8.39 3.64 40.39
CA ALA A 370 -8.73 2.31 39.86
C ALA A 370 -8.74 1.27 41.00
N PRO A 371 -9.48 0.17 40.85
CA PRO A 371 -9.39 -0.97 41.74
C PRO A 371 -8.27 -1.89 41.23
N LEU A 372 -7.16 -1.94 41.96
CA LEU A 372 -6.21 -3.05 41.82
C LEU A 372 -6.90 -4.34 42.27
N GLU A 373 -6.72 -5.42 41.53
CA GLU A 373 -7.45 -6.68 41.76
C GLU A 373 -7.05 -7.40 43.05
N ASP A 374 -5.90 -7.03 43.63
CA ASP A 374 -5.26 -7.71 44.77
C ASP A 374 -5.32 -6.94 46.12
N ASP A 375 -6.00 -5.78 46.20
CA ASP A 375 -6.09 -4.96 47.42
C ASP A 375 -6.88 -5.67 48.54
N LYS A 376 -6.17 -6.51 49.31
CA LYS A 376 -6.64 -7.15 50.53
C LYS A 376 -6.57 -6.16 51.70
N VAL A 377 -7.69 -6.04 52.42
CA VAL A 377 -7.83 -5.33 53.71
C VAL A 377 -7.74 -3.80 53.61
N GLU A 378 -8.88 -3.13 53.42
CA GLU A 378 -9.55 -2.33 54.47
C GLU A 378 -10.88 -1.75 53.94
N GLY A 379 -11.94 -1.76 54.77
CA GLY A 379 -13.29 -1.34 54.38
C GLY A 379 -14.06 -2.39 53.55
N GLY A 380 -15.32 -2.65 53.95
CA GLY A 380 -16.17 -3.66 53.30
C GLY A 380 -16.66 -3.28 51.90
N VAL A 381 -17.59 -4.07 51.35
CA VAL A 381 -18.19 -3.86 50.01
C VAL A 381 -18.67 -2.42 49.80
N ALA A 382 -19.26 -1.79 50.82
CA ALA A 382 -19.72 -0.40 50.77
C ALA A 382 -18.57 0.63 50.57
N ALA A 383 -17.39 0.40 51.16
CA ALA A 383 -16.23 1.28 51.00
C ALA A 383 -15.62 1.14 49.60
N ARG A 384 -15.49 -0.10 49.10
CA ARG A 384 -15.05 -0.36 47.72
C ARG A 384 -16.04 0.22 46.70
N ALA A 385 -17.34 0.07 46.93
CA ALA A 385 -18.38 0.69 46.10
C ALA A 385 -18.32 2.23 46.15
N ALA A 386 -18.03 2.83 47.30
CA ALA A 386 -17.82 4.27 47.42
C ALA A 386 -16.60 4.73 46.62
N LYS A 387 -15.43 4.06 46.73
CA LYS A 387 -14.21 4.37 45.95
C LYS A 387 -14.48 4.28 44.44
N TRP A 388 -15.16 3.22 43.99
CA TRP A 388 -15.64 3.05 42.61
C TRP A 388 -16.55 4.20 42.15
N LEU A 389 -17.55 4.59 42.96
CA LEU A 389 -18.49 5.66 42.61
C LEU A 389 -17.84 7.03 42.59
N THR A 390 -16.83 7.29 43.44
CA THR A 390 -16.01 8.51 43.34
C THR A 390 -15.13 8.49 42.10
N TRP A 391 -14.46 7.37 41.80
CA TRP A 391 -13.66 7.24 40.58
C TRP A 391 -14.50 7.51 39.33
N TRP A 392 -15.64 6.84 39.18
CA TRP A 392 -16.53 6.97 38.03
C TRP A 392 -17.10 8.38 37.87
N ARG A 393 -17.37 9.08 39.00
CA ARG A 393 -17.84 10.47 38.98
C ARG A 393 -16.75 11.44 38.52
N VAL A 394 -15.52 11.31 39.04
CA VAL A 394 -14.44 12.25 38.74
C VAL A 394 -13.86 11.97 37.35
N SER A 395 -13.64 10.70 36.97
CA SER A 395 -13.23 10.34 35.60
C SER A 395 -14.31 10.70 34.58
N GLY A 396 -15.59 10.52 34.91
CA GLY A 396 -16.70 11.01 34.08
C GLY A 396 -16.70 12.53 33.91
N GLY A 397 -16.37 13.29 34.96
CA GLY A 397 -16.20 14.75 34.90
C GLY A 397 -15.05 15.17 33.97
N GLU A 398 -13.88 14.57 34.15
CA GLU A 398 -12.72 14.85 33.29
C GLU A 398 -12.94 14.42 31.84
N LEU A 399 -13.61 13.29 31.58
CA LEU A 399 -14.00 12.88 30.23
C LEU A 399 -14.98 13.88 29.58
N VAL A 400 -16.00 14.35 30.31
CA VAL A 400 -16.94 15.36 29.81
C VAL A 400 -16.23 16.67 29.48
N ALA A 401 -15.33 17.14 30.35
CA ALA A 401 -14.58 18.36 30.09
C ALA A 401 -13.44 18.13 29.06
N LEU A 402 -12.92 16.92 28.85
CA LEU A 402 -11.97 16.62 27.77
C LEU A 402 -12.68 16.68 26.42
N LEU A 403 -13.90 16.15 26.33
CA LEU A 403 -14.77 16.32 25.16
C LEU A 403 -15.09 17.80 24.89
N ALA A 404 -15.19 18.64 25.93
CA ALA A 404 -15.35 20.08 25.76
C ALA A 404 -14.07 20.76 25.23
N ALA A 405 -12.89 20.41 25.77
CA ALA A 405 -11.60 20.95 25.29
C ALA A 405 -11.25 20.47 23.87
N LEU A 406 -11.58 19.22 23.52
CA LEU A 406 -11.47 18.71 22.15
C LEU A 406 -12.38 19.51 21.21
N LYS A 407 -13.65 19.74 21.59
CA LYS A 407 -14.57 20.61 20.83
C LYS A 407 -14.13 22.06 20.72
N GLU A 408 -13.27 22.56 21.62
CA GLU A 408 -12.68 23.88 21.51
C GLU A 408 -11.54 23.93 20.47
N LEU A 409 -10.77 22.84 20.33
CA LEU A 409 -9.79 22.69 19.24
C LEU A 409 -10.45 22.39 17.88
N ASP A 410 -11.54 21.63 17.90
CA ASP A 410 -12.31 21.11 16.75
C ASP A 410 -13.44 22.06 16.31
N SER A 411 -13.70 23.13 17.06
CA SER A 411 -14.59 24.21 16.61
C SER A 411 -14.03 24.84 15.33
N PRO A 412 -14.85 25.10 14.30
CA PRO A 412 -14.43 25.99 13.23
C PRO A 412 -14.13 27.36 13.85
N LEU A 413 -12.88 27.82 13.68
CA LEU A 413 -12.56 29.23 13.88
C LEU A 413 -13.10 30.01 12.68
N ALA A 414 -13.35 31.31 12.87
CA ALA A 414 -13.84 32.17 11.80
C ALA A 414 -12.97 32.05 10.54
N ASP A 415 -13.64 31.92 9.39
CA ASP A 415 -13.02 31.72 8.08
C ASP A 415 -11.99 32.82 7.79
N GLY A 416 -10.79 32.41 7.36
CA GLY A 416 -9.67 33.33 7.13
C GLY A 416 -8.76 33.61 8.33
N SER A 417 -9.04 33.08 9.52
CA SER A 417 -8.06 33.14 10.63
C SER A 417 -6.81 32.29 10.33
N PRO A 418 -5.58 32.73 10.70
CA PRO A 418 -4.35 31.97 10.39
C PRO A 418 -4.33 30.59 11.06
N ALA A 419 -4.93 30.47 12.24
CA ALA A 419 -5.09 29.20 12.96
C ALA A 419 -6.14 28.25 12.33
N ALA A 420 -7.00 28.72 11.42
CA ALA A 420 -7.84 27.87 10.57
C ALA A 420 -7.07 27.42 9.31
N LEU A 421 -6.34 28.34 8.66
CA LEU A 421 -5.48 28.01 7.51
C LEU A 421 -4.44 26.94 7.86
N GLN A 422 -3.73 27.10 8.98
CA GLN A 422 -2.76 26.13 9.48
C GLN A 422 -3.40 24.77 9.81
N ARG A 423 -4.64 24.73 10.33
CA ARG A 423 -5.38 23.48 10.55
C ARG A 423 -5.68 22.77 9.22
N ALA A 424 -6.16 23.51 8.22
CA ALA A 424 -6.46 22.94 6.89
C ALA A 424 -5.20 22.38 6.22
N GLN A 425 -4.07 23.09 6.32
CA GLN A 425 -2.78 22.61 5.83
C GLN A 425 -2.29 21.36 6.59
N LEU A 426 -2.43 21.31 7.92
CA LEU A 426 -2.07 20.13 8.72
C LEU A 426 -2.97 18.92 8.41
N ALA A 427 -4.27 19.12 8.18
CA ALA A 427 -5.18 18.07 7.72
C ALA A 427 -4.75 17.54 6.35
N GLN A 428 -4.54 18.43 5.36
CA GLN A 428 -4.09 18.06 4.02
C GLN A 428 -2.73 17.32 4.02
N LEU A 429 -1.82 17.68 4.94
CA LEU A 429 -0.57 16.94 5.13
C LEU A 429 -0.79 15.57 5.80
N SER A 430 -1.70 15.48 6.77
CA SER A 430 -2.09 14.21 7.41
C SER A 430 -2.71 13.22 6.41
N ASP A 431 -3.63 13.69 5.57
CA ASP A 431 -4.28 12.88 4.53
C ASP A 431 -3.25 12.37 3.51
N ARG A 432 -2.36 13.24 3.04
CA ARG A 432 -1.26 12.87 2.13
C ARG A 432 -0.26 11.90 2.74
N MET A 433 -0.05 11.95 4.06
CA MET A 433 0.77 10.97 4.79
C MET A 433 0.05 9.62 4.89
N ALA A 434 -1.23 9.58 5.24
CA ALA A 434 -2.02 8.35 5.27
C ALA A 434 -2.06 7.65 3.90
N ASP A 435 -2.30 8.41 2.82
CA ASP A 435 -2.23 7.88 1.45
C ASP A 435 -0.82 7.36 1.10
N ALA A 436 0.24 7.99 1.60
CA ALA A 436 1.61 7.54 1.38
C ALA A 436 1.90 6.24 2.15
N GLU A 437 1.45 6.13 3.39
CA GLU A 437 1.57 4.91 4.21
C GLU A 437 0.82 3.73 3.57
N ILE A 438 -0.41 3.95 3.07
CA ILE A 438 -1.18 2.93 2.34
C ILE A 438 -0.46 2.49 1.06
N ARG A 439 0.08 3.43 0.27
CA ARG A 439 0.87 3.10 -0.94
C ARG A 439 2.17 2.36 -0.61
N CYS A 440 2.86 2.73 0.47
CA CYS A 440 4.06 2.02 0.92
C CYS A 440 3.74 0.59 1.36
N ALA A 441 2.66 0.37 2.11
CA ALA A 441 2.23 -0.97 2.52
C ALA A 441 1.84 -1.86 1.32
N ALA A 442 1.19 -1.31 0.30
CA ALA A 442 0.88 -2.01 -0.94
C ALA A 442 2.16 -2.41 -1.70
N LEU A 443 3.09 -1.47 -1.91
CA LEU A 443 4.36 -1.72 -2.60
C LEU A 443 5.25 -2.73 -1.83
N GLN A 444 5.18 -2.76 -0.51
CA GLN A 444 5.86 -3.76 0.31
C GLN A 444 5.27 -5.16 0.12
N ALA A 445 3.94 -5.28 0.05
CA ALA A 445 3.28 -6.55 -0.25
C ALA A 445 3.60 -7.06 -1.66
N ASP A 446 3.68 -6.17 -2.65
CA ASP A 446 4.12 -6.51 -4.01
C ASP A 446 5.59 -6.94 -4.06
N ALA A 447 6.48 -6.27 -3.32
CA ALA A 447 7.89 -6.64 -3.21
C ALA A 447 8.08 -8.02 -2.53
N ASP A 448 7.34 -8.32 -1.47
CA ASP A 448 7.33 -9.65 -0.83
C ASP A 448 6.76 -10.73 -1.77
N LEU A 449 5.70 -10.41 -2.54
CA LEU A 449 5.17 -11.31 -3.57
C LEU A 449 6.23 -11.61 -4.64
N LEU A 450 6.88 -10.58 -5.20
CA LEU A 450 7.97 -10.73 -6.16
C LEU A 450 9.13 -11.55 -5.58
N ARG A 451 9.50 -11.32 -4.31
CA ARG A 451 10.53 -12.10 -3.60
C ARG A 451 10.15 -13.58 -3.45
N THR A 452 8.89 -13.90 -3.13
CA THR A 452 8.44 -15.30 -3.05
C THR A 452 8.40 -15.98 -4.42
N LEU A 453 8.00 -15.28 -5.48
CA LEU A 453 8.00 -15.76 -6.86
C LEU A 453 9.42 -15.97 -7.39
N ALA A 454 10.32 -14.99 -7.20
CA ALA A 454 11.73 -15.09 -7.55
C ALA A 454 12.44 -16.21 -6.77
N GLY A 455 12.11 -16.40 -5.49
CA GLY A 455 12.59 -17.54 -4.70
C GLY A 455 12.03 -18.89 -5.18
N GLY A 456 10.79 -18.92 -5.67
CA GLY A 456 10.16 -20.11 -6.26
C GLY A 456 10.82 -20.51 -7.59
N ALA A 457 10.87 -19.58 -8.54
CA ALA A 457 11.57 -19.75 -9.81
C ALA A 457 13.05 -20.06 -9.60
N GLY A 458 13.71 -19.40 -8.64
CA GLY A 458 15.09 -19.66 -8.26
C GLY A 458 15.35 -21.09 -7.81
N ARG A 459 14.50 -21.65 -6.94
CA ARG A 459 14.61 -23.07 -6.54
C ARG A 459 14.44 -24.02 -7.74
N ALA A 460 13.53 -23.71 -8.66
CA ALA A 460 13.35 -24.49 -9.89
C ALA A 460 14.60 -24.42 -10.78
N LEU A 461 15.12 -23.23 -11.05
CA LEU A 461 16.33 -22.99 -11.87
C LEU A 461 17.57 -23.65 -11.26
N SER A 462 17.78 -23.52 -9.95
CA SER A 462 18.89 -24.20 -9.23
C SER A 462 18.78 -25.72 -9.24
N SER A 463 17.57 -26.30 -9.40
CA SER A 463 17.39 -27.73 -9.61
C SER A 463 17.56 -28.16 -11.08
N ALA A 464 17.25 -27.27 -12.03
CA ALA A 464 17.39 -27.50 -13.46
C ALA A 464 18.84 -27.40 -13.95
N ALA A 465 19.63 -26.44 -13.45
CA ALA A 465 21.02 -26.22 -13.84
C ALA A 465 21.89 -27.51 -13.80
N PRO A 466 21.99 -28.26 -12.68
CA PRO A 466 22.80 -29.49 -12.65
C PRO A 466 22.22 -30.62 -13.51
N ALA A 467 20.90 -30.65 -13.73
CA ALA A 467 20.27 -31.63 -14.61
C ALA A 467 20.59 -31.36 -16.09
N LEU A 468 20.59 -30.09 -16.51
CA LEU A 468 20.98 -29.67 -17.86
C LEU A 468 22.49 -29.84 -18.10
N ALA A 469 23.34 -29.53 -17.11
CA ALA A 469 24.77 -29.80 -17.18
C ALA A 469 25.06 -31.31 -17.34
N SER A 470 24.43 -32.16 -16.52
CA SER A 470 24.56 -33.62 -16.65
C SER A 470 24.00 -34.15 -17.97
N ALA A 471 22.93 -33.56 -18.51
CA ALA A 471 22.44 -33.89 -19.84
C ALA A 471 23.49 -33.53 -20.91
N ALA A 472 24.16 -32.38 -20.79
CA ALA A 472 25.20 -31.94 -21.73
C ALA A 472 26.44 -32.85 -21.69
N ASP A 473 26.85 -33.30 -20.50
CA ASP A 473 27.91 -34.31 -20.36
C ASP A 473 27.54 -35.62 -21.07
N THR A 474 26.30 -36.10 -20.91
CA THR A 474 25.87 -37.34 -21.58
C THR A 474 25.73 -37.19 -23.10
N LEU A 475 25.31 -36.03 -23.60
CA LEU A 475 25.26 -35.77 -25.05
C LEU A 475 26.67 -35.63 -25.65
N ALA A 476 27.62 -35.01 -24.95
CA ALA A 476 29.02 -35.00 -25.36
C ALA A 476 29.62 -36.43 -25.41
N GLN A 477 29.32 -37.28 -24.41
CA GLN A 477 29.74 -38.68 -24.40
C GLN A 477 29.12 -39.49 -25.56
N LEU A 478 27.82 -39.30 -25.86
CA LEU A 478 27.16 -39.93 -27.00
C LEU A 478 27.74 -39.45 -28.33
N TYR A 479 28.02 -38.16 -28.48
CA TYR A 479 28.69 -37.59 -29.66
C TYR A 479 30.07 -38.23 -29.86
N HIS A 480 30.90 -38.29 -28.81
CA HIS A 480 32.20 -38.96 -28.84
C HIS A 480 32.10 -40.43 -29.25
N HIS A 481 31.11 -41.17 -28.75
CA HIS A 481 30.91 -42.57 -29.12
C HIS A 481 30.47 -42.73 -30.59
N VAL A 482 29.56 -41.88 -31.07
CA VAL A 482 29.15 -41.83 -32.49
C VAL A 482 30.34 -41.52 -33.39
N CYS A 483 31.17 -40.53 -33.06
CA CYS A 483 32.37 -40.21 -33.84
C CYS A 483 33.37 -41.40 -33.86
N ALA A 484 33.66 -41.98 -32.70
CA ALA A 484 34.59 -43.11 -32.58
C ALA A 484 34.14 -44.36 -33.36
N VAL A 485 32.85 -44.71 -33.31
CA VAL A 485 32.28 -45.86 -34.04
C VAL A 485 32.31 -45.64 -35.56
N ASN A 486 32.18 -44.40 -36.02
CA ASN A 486 32.15 -44.06 -37.45
C ASN A 486 33.51 -43.60 -38.01
N GLY A 487 34.59 -43.68 -37.22
CA GLY A 487 35.94 -43.31 -37.64
C GLY A 487 36.17 -41.82 -37.90
N THR A 488 35.25 -40.96 -37.47
CA THR A 488 35.40 -39.49 -37.58
C THR A 488 36.03 -38.93 -36.30
N GLN A 489 36.84 -37.87 -36.44
CA GLN A 489 37.34 -37.16 -35.26
C GLN A 489 36.24 -36.20 -34.73
N PRO A 490 36.00 -36.16 -33.42
CA PRO A 490 35.05 -35.23 -32.81
C PRO A 490 35.53 -33.79 -32.95
N GLU A 491 34.61 -32.87 -33.24
CA GLU A 491 34.92 -31.47 -33.51
C GLU A 491 35.26 -30.72 -32.21
N ARG A 492 36.40 -30.01 -32.20
CA ARG A 492 37.08 -29.59 -30.96
C ARG A 492 36.27 -28.61 -30.10
N LEU A 493 35.40 -27.82 -30.72
CA LEU A 493 34.56 -26.79 -30.09
C LEU A 493 33.59 -27.37 -29.04
N LEU A 494 33.17 -28.63 -29.18
CA LEU A 494 32.20 -29.26 -28.28
C LEU A 494 32.78 -29.61 -26.90
N LEU A 495 34.11 -29.63 -26.75
CA LEU A 495 34.76 -29.86 -25.45
C LEU A 495 34.97 -28.55 -24.67
N GLU A 496 35.06 -27.41 -25.35
CA GLU A 496 35.37 -26.13 -24.69
C GLU A 496 34.18 -25.62 -23.85
N HIS A 497 32.94 -25.92 -24.25
CA HIS A 497 31.72 -25.59 -23.51
C HIS A 497 31.62 -26.29 -22.14
N ALA A 498 32.34 -27.39 -21.91
CA ALA A 498 32.46 -28.02 -20.59
C ALA A 498 33.58 -27.41 -19.71
N GLY A 499 34.46 -26.59 -20.30
CA GLY A 499 35.59 -25.93 -19.61
C GLY A 499 35.43 -24.42 -19.42
N GLN A 500 34.51 -23.77 -20.14
CA GLN A 500 34.30 -22.32 -20.12
C GLN A 500 33.53 -21.81 -18.88
N ASN A 501 34.00 -22.14 -17.68
CA ASN A 501 33.62 -21.45 -16.44
C ASN A 501 34.48 -20.20 -16.16
N ASP A 502 35.69 -20.11 -16.72
CA ASP A 502 36.71 -19.11 -16.32
C ASP A 502 37.25 -18.21 -17.46
N VAL A 503 36.74 -18.29 -18.69
CA VAL A 503 37.22 -17.43 -19.80
C VAL A 503 36.37 -16.16 -19.90
N THR A 504 36.85 -15.09 -19.26
CA THR A 504 36.28 -13.74 -19.36
C THR A 504 36.59 -13.10 -20.70
N ASP A 505 35.62 -13.06 -21.62
CA ASP A 505 35.63 -12.08 -22.71
C ASP A 505 34.19 -11.67 -23.09
N GLY A 506 33.98 -10.40 -23.45
CA GLY A 506 32.70 -9.83 -23.88
C GLY A 506 31.55 -9.78 -22.84
N SER A 507 31.08 -10.93 -22.36
CA SER A 507 29.81 -11.10 -21.61
C SER A 507 29.81 -10.46 -20.21
N GLY A 508 30.97 -10.41 -19.55
CA GLY A 508 31.08 -10.17 -18.10
C GLY A 508 30.36 -8.91 -17.60
N ARG A 509 30.28 -7.84 -18.39
CA ARG A 509 29.53 -6.63 -18.01
C ARG A 509 28.03 -6.84 -17.87
N VAL A 510 27.42 -7.64 -18.76
CA VAL A 510 25.98 -7.94 -18.70
C VAL A 510 25.70 -8.89 -17.54
N ASP A 511 26.61 -9.82 -17.28
CA ASP A 511 26.54 -10.73 -16.14
C ASP A 511 26.71 -9.97 -14.80
N GLU A 512 27.66 -9.05 -14.68
CA GLU A 512 27.83 -8.19 -13.49
C GLU A 512 26.61 -7.28 -13.26
N GLU A 513 26.09 -6.66 -14.31
CA GLU A 513 24.94 -5.75 -14.22
C GLU A 513 23.65 -6.53 -13.87
N ALA A 514 23.48 -7.76 -14.39
CA ALA A 514 22.41 -8.66 -13.99
C ALA A 514 22.60 -9.23 -12.57
N LEU A 515 23.83 -9.54 -12.14
CA LEU A 515 24.14 -9.98 -10.78
C LEU A 515 23.91 -8.85 -9.76
N ALA A 516 24.18 -7.59 -10.13
CA ALA A 516 23.86 -6.42 -9.33
C ALA A 516 22.34 -6.18 -9.23
N LEU A 517 21.59 -6.36 -10.32
CA LEU A 517 20.11 -6.37 -10.26
C LEU A 517 19.55 -7.53 -9.43
N ALA A 518 20.25 -8.67 -9.40
CA ALA A 518 19.96 -9.80 -8.51
C ALA A 518 20.61 -9.67 -7.11
N ALA A 519 21.20 -8.53 -6.74
CA ALA A 519 21.70 -8.23 -5.39
C ALA A 519 20.62 -7.56 -4.53
N GLY A 520 19.44 -8.18 -4.47
CA GLY A 520 18.25 -7.64 -3.82
C GLY A 520 17.07 -8.60 -3.85
N GLU A 521 15.85 -8.07 -4.03
CA GLU A 521 14.58 -8.80 -3.97
C GLU A 521 14.50 -9.99 -4.96
N LEU A 522 15.25 -9.94 -6.06
CA LEU A 522 15.31 -10.96 -7.11
C LEU A 522 16.45 -11.98 -6.95
N GLU A 523 17.13 -12.03 -5.79
CA GLU A 523 18.28 -12.91 -5.50
C GLU A 523 18.08 -14.40 -5.87
N GLY A 524 16.84 -14.91 -5.83
CA GLY A 524 16.55 -16.27 -6.28
C GLY A 524 16.89 -16.54 -7.76
N LEU A 525 16.80 -15.53 -8.63
CA LEU A 525 16.93 -15.71 -10.08
C LEU A 525 18.38 -15.85 -10.59
N ARG A 526 19.41 -15.79 -9.72
CA ARG A 526 20.83 -15.88 -10.13
C ARG A 526 21.18 -17.12 -10.96
N ALA A 527 20.45 -18.23 -10.80
CA ALA A 527 20.65 -19.44 -11.59
C ALA A 527 20.16 -19.35 -13.05
N ALA A 528 19.39 -18.31 -13.43
CA ALA A 528 18.80 -18.19 -14.77
C ALA A 528 19.83 -18.17 -15.91
N GLY A 529 20.91 -17.40 -15.76
CA GLY A 529 21.96 -17.30 -16.78
C GLY A 529 22.72 -18.61 -17.00
N LEU A 530 22.96 -19.38 -15.95
CA LEU A 530 23.57 -20.72 -16.02
C LEU A 530 22.64 -21.72 -16.72
N VAL A 531 21.34 -21.71 -16.38
CA VAL A 531 20.32 -22.54 -17.03
C VAL A 531 20.23 -22.25 -18.53
N ALA A 532 20.27 -20.97 -18.93
CA ALA A 532 20.28 -20.57 -20.34
C ALA A 532 21.51 -21.13 -21.08
N ARG A 533 22.73 -20.86 -20.57
CA ARG A 533 23.98 -21.34 -21.19
C ARG A 533 24.03 -22.86 -21.34
N HIS A 534 23.52 -23.62 -20.36
CA HIS A 534 23.42 -25.07 -20.48
C HIS A 534 22.38 -25.50 -21.53
N ALA A 535 21.25 -24.79 -21.67
CA ALA A 535 20.26 -25.06 -22.72
C ALA A 535 20.80 -24.76 -24.13
N ASP A 536 21.56 -23.67 -24.31
CA ASP A 536 22.22 -23.34 -25.58
C ASP A 536 23.29 -24.39 -25.93
N THR A 537 24.13 -24.77 -24.95
CA THR A 537 25.13 -25.85 -25.10
C THR A 537 24.48 -27.17 -25.53
N LEU A 538 23.33 -27.52 -24.94
CA LEU A 538 22.56 -28.71 -25.29
C LEU A 538 22.03 -28.66 -26.73
N LEU A 539 21.55 -27.51 -27.19
CA LEU A 539 21.08 -27.31 -28.56
C LEU A 539 22.23 -27.51 -29.56
N ASP A 540 23.38 -26.87 -29.32
CA ASP A 540 24.56 -27.00 -30.20
C ASP A 540 25.06 -28.44 -30.25
N GLN A 541 25.22 -29.10 -29.10
CA GLN A 541 25.58 -30.53 -29.02
C GLN A 541 24.61 -31.41 -29.82
N LEU A 542 23.31 -31.14 -29.76
CA LEU A 542 22.30 -31.87 -30.54
C LEU A 542 22.44 -31.62 -32.06
N THR A 543 22.81 -30.41 -32.49
CA THR A 543 23.02 -30.15 -33.93
C THR A 543 24.25 -30.89 -34.47
N HIS A 544 25.39 -30.86 -33.77
CA HIS A 544 26.60 -31.58 -34.19
C HIS A 544 26.42 -33.11 -34.09
N LEU A 545 25.75 -33.62 -33.05
CA LEU A 545 25.42 -35.04 -32.94
C LEU A 545 24.49 -35.51 -34.05
N ARG A 546 23.51 -34.69 -34.44
CA ARG A 546 22.69 -34.96 -35.62
C ARG A 546 23.54 -34.97 -36.90
N ALA A 547 24.41 -33.99 -37.12
CA ALA A 547 25.28 -33.96 -38.31
C ALA A 547 26.22 -35.17 -38.39
N ALA A 548 26.76 -35.63 -37.25
CA ALA A 548 27.55 -36.85 -37.15
C ALA A 548 26.74 -38.11 -37.44
N LEU A 549 25.48 -38.19 -37.00
CA LEU A 549 24.57 -39.30 -37.34
C LEU A 549 24.14 -39.28 -38.80
N ASP A 550 23.78 -38.12 -39.36
CA ASP A 550 23.38 -37.97 -40.76
C ASP A 550 24.54 -38.37 -41.70
N THR A 551 25.78 -37.93 -41.41
CA THR A 551 26.98 -38.36 -42.18
C THR A 551 27.37 -39.83 -41.98
N ALA A 552 27.15 -40.41 -40.79
CA ALA A 552 27.34 -41.83 -40.52
C ALA A 552 26.30 -42.72 -41.22
N LEU A 553 25.05 -42.26 -41.33
CA LEU A 553 24.03 -42.92 -42.13
C LEU A 553 24.41 -42.85 -43.61
N ASP A 554 24.86 -41.70 -44.10
CA ASP A 554 25.29 -41.51 -45.49
C ASP A 554 26.47 -42.39 -45.88
N SER A 555 27.49 -42.53 -45.02
CA SER A 555 28.63 -43.41 -45.27
C SER A 555 28.20 -44.89 -45.26
N ARG A 556 27.30 -45.28 -44.34
CA ARG A 556 26.74 -46.63 -44.27
C ARG A 556 25.89 -46.98 -45.49
N HIS A 557 25.12 -46.05 -46.05
CA HIS A 557 24.40 -46.26 -47.31
C HIS A 557 25.36 -46.42 -48.50
N ARG A 558 26.48 -45.67 -48.53
CA ARG A 558 27.55 -45.84 -49.54
C ARG A 558 28.39 -47.12 -49.36
N HIS A 559 28.20 -47.86 -48.27
CA HIS A 559 28.98 -49.08 -47.95
C HIS A 559 28.09 -50.33 -47.77
N GLN A 560 26.83 -50.28 -48.20
CA GLN A 560 26.10 -51.51 -48.51
C GLN A 560 26.69 -52.15 -49.78
N PRO A 561 27.15 -53.40 -49.75
CA PRO A 561 27.48 -54.12 -50.98
C PRO A 561 26.19 -54.42 -51.75
N GLU A 562 26.16 -54.15 -53.06
CA GLU A 562 25.04 -54.55 -53.91
C GLU A 562 24.94 -56.08 -53.99
N THR A 563 24.10 -56.68 -53.14
CA THR A 563 23.68 -58.06 -53.32
C THR A 563 22.76 -58.15 -54.55
N PRO A 564 23.09 -58.94 -55.59
CA PRO A 564 22.29 -58.99 -56.81
C PRO A 564 20.88 -59.52 -56.52
N SER A 565 19.87 -58.73 -56.86
CA SER A 565 18.46 -59.00 -56.55
C SER A 565 17.90 -60.18 -57.38
N TYR A 566 18.01 -61.40 -56.85
CA TYR A 566 17.13 -62.49 -57.25
C TYR A 566 15.65 -62.09 -57.05
N PRO A 567 14.72 -62.49 -57.93
CA PRO A 567 13.36 -61.95 -57.98
C PRO A 567 12.41 -62.54 -56.93
N PHE A 568 12.70 -62.34 -55.64
CA PHE A 568 11.83 -62.81 -54.54
C PHE A 568 11.72 -61.85 -53.34
N LEU A 569 11.69 -60.53 -53.56
CA LEU A 569 11.45 -59.55 -52.48
C LEU A 569 10.56 -58.35 -52.88
N ARG A 570 9.68 -58.51 -53.87
CA ARG A 570 8.76 -57.45 -54.33
C ARG A 570 7.60 -57.12 -53.35
N ALA A 571 7.55 -57.77 -52.18
CA ALA A 571 6.45 -57.64 -51.21
C ALA A 571 6.60 -56.47 -50.22
N THR A 572 7.82 -56.07 -49.86
CA THR A 572 8.06 -55.09 -48.78
C THR A 572 7.82 -53.63 -49.20
N ASN A 573 8.18 -53.26 -50.44
CA ASN A 573 8.03 -51.90 -50.96
C ASN A 573 6.58 -51.46 -51.27
N PHE A 574 5.60 -52.34 -51.08
CA PHE A 574 4.18 -51.99 -51.17
C PHE A 574 3.65 -51.35 -49.86
N LEU A 575 4.18 -51.76 -48.70
CA LEU A 575 3.73 -51.29 -47.38
C LEU A 575 4.28 -49.89 -47.03
N THR A 576 5.53 -49.60 -47.38
CA THR A 576 6.16 -48.29 -47.14
C THR A 576 5.49 -47.15 -47.93
N ASN A 577 5.01 -47.42 -49.14
CA ASN A 577 4.25 -46.45 -49.94
C ASN A 577 2.83 -46.20 -49.40
N GLN A 578 2.18 -47.20 -48.79
CA GLN A 578 0.89 -46.99 -48.12
C GLN A 578 1.03 -46.05 -46.91
N MET A 579 2.04 -46.23 -46.05
CA MET A 579 2.25 -45.34 -44.90
C MET A 579 2.52 -43.88 -45.29
N LYS A 580 3.20 -43.62 -46.41
CA LYS A 580 3.38 -42.25 -46.90
C LYS A 580 2.08 -41.62 -47.43
N ARG A 581 1.18 -42.40 -48.04
CA ARG A 581 -0.14 -41.90 -48.45
C ARG A 581 -1.07 -41.62 -47.27
N PHE A 582 -1.11 -42.50 -46.27
CA PHE A 582 -2.00 -42.32 -45.10
C PHE A 582 -1.63 -41.14 -44.19
N LYS A 583 -0.38 -40.66 -44.21
CA LYS A 583 0.01 -39.44 -43.47
C LYS A 583 -0.22 -38.12 -44.22
N LEU A 584 -0.45 -38.14 -45.54
CA LEU A 584 -0.62 -36.92 -46.35
C LEU A 584 -2.09 -36.60 -46.67
N ILE A 585 -3.04 -37.40 -46.17
CA ILE A 585 -4.50 -37.22 -46.38
C ILE A 585 -5.17 -36.60 -45.15
N ASN A 586 -4.46 -36.47 -44.02
CA ASN A 586 -5.05 -36.18 -42.71
C ASN A 586 -4.38 -34.98 -42.00
N ILE A 587 -4.01 -33.94 -42.76
CA ILE A 587 -3.39 -32.69 -42.26
C ILE A 587 -4.20 -31.46 -42.71
N ASP A 588 -4.82 -31.47 -43.90
CA ASP A 588 -5.52 -30.31 -44.49
C ASP A 588 -7.00 -30.16 -44.04
N SER A 589 -7.40 -30.80 -42.94
CA SER A 589 -8.79 -30.79 -42.44
C SER A 589 -8.88 -30.72 -40.90
N ILE A 590 -8.21 -29.73 -40.31
CA ILE A 590 -8.55 -29.25 -38.96
C ILE A 590 -9.12 -27.83 -39.11
N ASN A 591 -10.44 -27.73 -39.11
CA ASN A 591 -11.13 -26.51 -38.70
C ASN A 591 -12.07 -26.87 -37.54
N ILE A 592 -12.38 -25.88 -36.70
CA ILE A 592 -12.91 -26.08 -35.36
C ILE A 592 -14.45 -26.05 -35.40
N GLU A 593 -15.10 -27.10 -34.86
CA GLU A 593 -16.26 -27.02 -33.93
C GLU A 593 -16.87 -28.41 -33.69
N GLY A 594 -17.44 -28.59 -32.49
CA GLY A 594 -18.43 -29.63 -32.17
C GLY A 594 -18.00 -31.11 -32.21
N MET A 595 -17.93 -31.75 -31.04
CA MET A 595 -19.01 -32.65 -30.56
C MET A 595 -18.58 -33.37 -29.28
N GLU A 596 -19.43 -33.34 -28.25
CA GLU A 596 -19.19 -34.01 -26.98
C GLU A 596 -19.63 -35.49 -26.97
N SER A 597 -19.15 -36.20 -25.94
CA SER A 597 -19.87 -37.28 -25.25
C SER A 597 -20.17 -38.60 -26.00
N LYS A 598 -19.38 -39.63 -25.68
CA LYS A 598 -19.89 -40.91 -25.15
C LYS A 598 -18.81 -41.70 -24.39
N ARG A 599 -19.24 -42.66 -23.55
CA ARG A 599 -18.44 -43.33 -22.51
C ARG A 599 -18.14 -44.80 -22.81
N PHE A 600 -17.14 -45.35 -22.09
CA PHE A 600 -16.95 -46.78 -21.75
C PHE A 600 -16.65 -47.75 -22.92
N HIS A 601 -16.04 -48.93 -22.74
CA HIS A 601 -15.48 -49.64 -21.57
C HIS A 601 -14.32 -50.56 -22.06
N GLY A 602 -13.30 -50.87 -21.23
CA GLY A 602 -12.35 -51.97 -21.55
C GLY A 602 -11.00 -51.94 -20.83
N TYR A 603 -10.73 -52.95 -19.99
CA TYR A 603 -9.46 -53.30 -19.32
C TYR A 603 -9.25 -54.82 -19.49
N PRO A 604 -8.08 -55.42 -19.21
CA PRO A 604 -6.69 -55.07 -19.54
C PRO A 604 -5.97 -56.32 -20.19
N PRO A 605 -4.63 -56.55 -20.17
CA PRO A 605 -3.82 -56.79 -18.95
C PRO A 605 -2.32 -56.31 -18.95
N GLN A 606 -1.81 -55.99 -17.75
CA GLN A 606 -0.52 -56.39 -17.11
C GLN A 606 0.82 -56.47 -17.91
N ALA A 607 2.01 -56.13 -17.38
CA ALA A 607 2.43 -55.55 -16.08
C ALA A 607 3.94 -55.12 -16.11
N ASN A 608 4.48 -54.71 -14.95
CA ASN A 608 5.82 -54.15 -14.64
C ASN A 608 6.04 -52.69 -15.10
N ARG A 609 6.30 -51.73 -14.21
CA ARG A 609 7.45 -51.50 -13.27
C ARG A 609 8.66 -50.88 -14.02
N ASP A 610 9.25 -49.75 -13.59
CA ASP A 610 9.22 -49.08 -12.26
C ASP A 610 9.08 -47.54 -12.31
N CYS A 611 8.78 -46.97 -11.13
CA CYS A 611 9.09 -45.61 -10.62
C CYS A 611 9.10 -44.38 -11.56
N GLN A 612 8.08 -43.52 -11.40
CA GLN A 612 8.27 -42.05 -11.44
C GLN A 612 7.32 -41.36 -10.44
N LEU A 613 7.88 -40.49 -9.58
CA LEU A 613 7.13 -39.65 -8.65
C LEU A 613 6.76 -38.33 -9.32
N VAL A 614 5.54 -38.23 -9.83
CA VAL A 614 4.96 -37.00 -10.36
C VAL A 614 4.00 -36.38 -9.34
N CYS A 615 4.05 -35.07 -9.17
CA CYS A 615 3.19 -34.35 -8.23
C CYS A 615 1.72 -34.40 -8.67
N ASN A 616 0.85 -34.99 -7.84
CA ASN A 616 -0.59 -35.04 -8.11
C ASN A 616 -1.25 -33.69 -7.85
N GLU A 617 -1.66 -33.00 -8.91
CA GLU A 617 -2.68 -31.96 -8.83
C GLU A 617 -3.99 -32.55 -8.32
N ARG A 618 -4.44 -32.11 -7.14
CA ARG A 618 -5.74 -32.52 -6.59
C ARG A 618 -6.82 -31.56 -7.09
N SER A 619 -7.76 -32.05 -7.89
CA SER A 619 -8.91 -31.25 -8.32
C SER A 619 -9.73 -30.75 -7.12
N VAL A 620 -10.46 -29.65 -7.29
CA VAL A 620 -11.20 -28.96 -6.23
C VAL A 620 -12.15 -29.91 -5.45
N LYS A 621 -12.78 -30.88 -6.14
CA LYS A 621 -13.62 -31.91 -5.50
C LYS A 621 -12.86 -32.83 -4.54
N GLY A 622 -11.56 -33.04 -4.77
CA GLY A 622 -10.69 -33.79 -3.84
C GLY A 622 -10.36 -33.00 -2.57
N ILE A 623 -10.37 -31.66 -2.65
CA ILE A 623 -10.12 -30.77 -1.51
C ILE A 623 -11.39 -30.64 -0.65
N THR A 624 -12.57 -30.46 -1.25
CA THR A 624 -13.84 -30.42 -0.49
C THR A 624 -14.10 -31.73 0.27
N ASN A 625 -13.89 -32.88 -0.39
CA ASN A 625 -14.06 -34.19 0.23
C ASN A 625 -13.06 -34.47 1.36
N PHE A 626 -11.91 -33.78 1.40
CA PHE A 626 -10.94 -33.89 2.49
C PHE A 626 -11.45 -33.18 3.75
N PHE A 627 -11.94 -31.94 3.62
CA PHE A 627 -12.50 -31.18 4.74
C PHE A 627 -13.82 -31.75 5.26
N GLU A 628 -14.71 -32.26 4.40
CA GLU A 628 -15.93 -32.96 4.85
C GLU A 628 -15.62 -34.21 5.69
N ASN A 629 -14.59 -34.98 5.33
CA ASN A 629 -14.21 -36.16 6.11
C ASN A 629 -13.60 -35.79 7.47
N ILE A 630 -12.79 -34.73 7.55
CA ILE A 630 -12.29 -34.20 8.84
C ILE A 630 -13.47 -33.75 9.73
N ALA A 631 -14.47 -33.09 9.16
CA ALA A 631 -15.70 -32.66 9.85
C ALA A 631 -16.67 -33.80 10.21
N ARG A 632 -16.41 -35.03 9.74
CA ARG A 632 -17.07 -36.27 10.19
C ARG A 632 -16.25 -36.99 11.27
N VAL A 633 -14.92 -37.07 11.13
CA VAL A 633 -14.04 -37.69 12.12
C VAL A 633 -14.16 -37.00 13.49
N HIS A 634 -14.17 -35.67 13.54
CA HIS A 634 -14.37 -34.93 14.79
C HIS A 634 -15.77 -35.10 15.41
N ARG A 635 -16.76 -35.60 14.67
CA ARG A 635 -18.13 -35.81 15.17
C ARG A 635 -18.32 -37.18 15.83
N ASN A 636 -17.47 -38.15 15.47
CA ASN A 636 -17.54 -39.53 15.95
C ASN A 636 -16.61 -39.81 17.14
N GLN A 637 -16.10 -38.77 17.81
CA GLN A 637 -15.18 -38.89 18.96
C GLN A 637 -15.75 -38.31 20.28
N SER A 638 -17.02 -37.90 20.31
CA SER A 638 -17.66 -37.29 21.49
C SER A 638 -18.73 -38.16 22.17
N GLU A 639 -18.94 -39.41 21.74
CA GLU A 639 -20.00 -40.30 22.27
C GLU A 639 -19.45 -41.67 22.72
N THR A 640 -18.70 -41.70 23.82
CA THR A 640 -18.56 -42.91 24.65
C THR A 640 -18.55 -42.59 26.14
N LYS A 641 -19.55 -43.09 26.87
CA LYS A 641 -19.65 -43.15 28.35
C LYS A 641 -19.94 -41.81 29.05
N ASP A 642 -20.64 -41.76 30.19
CA ASP A 642 -21.01 -42.82 31.15
C ASP A 642 -22.52 -42.95 31.48
N GLU A 643 -22.88 -44.17 31.90
CA GLU A 643 -23.90 -44.64 32.87
C GLU A 643 -25.25 -43.89 33.10
N CYS A 644 -26.31 -44.50 32.54
CA CYS A 644 -27.46 -45.16 33.22
C CYS A 644 -28.27 -44.47 34.37
N SER A 645 -29.59 -44.75 34.36
CA SER A 645 -30.59 -44.59 35.45
C SER A 645 -31.09 -43.14 35.74
N ASP A 646 -32.36 -42.87 36.06
CA ASP A 646 -33.57 -43.72 35.99
C ASP A 646 -34.90 -42.91 35.97
N ILE A 647 -36.03 -43.62 35.83
CA ILE A 647 -37.38 -43.29 36.34
C ILE A 647 -38.05 -41.95 35.89
N THR A 648 -38.82 -42.08 34.81
CA THR A 648 -40.20 -41.59 34.55
C THR A 648 -40.92 -40.52 35.43
N ARG A 649 -41.86 -39.81 34.74
CA ARG A 649 -43.30 -39.54 35.08
C ARG A 649 -43.76 -38.13 35.53
N ILE A 650 -45.01 -37.83 35.10
CA ILE A 650 -46.02 -36.88 35.66
C ILE A 650 -45.89 -35.37 35.31
N THR A 651 -46.71 -34.96 34.33
CA THR A 651 -47.54 -33.71 34.36
C THR A 651 -48.91 -34.07 35.01
N PRO A 652 -49.93 -33.17 35.24
CA PRO A 652 -50.13 -31.76 34.83
C PRO A 652 -50.76 -30.83 35.96
N PHE A 653 -51.69 -29.92 35.60
CA PHE A 653 -52.51 -28.95 36.41
C PHE A 653 -51.88 -27.59 36.83
N LEU A 654 -52.63 -26.51 37.11
CA LEU A 654 -53.75 -25.84 36.36
C LEU A 654 -54.14 -24.47 37.00
N CYS A 655 -54.35 -23.44 36.16
CA CYS A 655 -55.24 -22.25 36.29
C CYS A 655 -55.58 -21.60 37.67
N LYS A 656 -55.40 -20.26 37.78
CA LYS A 656 -56.40 -19.30 38.31
C LYS A 656 -56.08 -17.83 37.96
N ARG A 657 -57.00 -16.89 38.24
CA ARG A 657 -57.06 -15.54 37.63
C ARG A 657 -57.66 -14.45 38.55
N ALA A 658 -56.95 -13.31 38.68
CA ALA A 658 -57.40 -12.00 39.22
C ALA A 658 -57.76 -11.94 40.74
N PRO A 659 -57.99 -10.76 41.38
CA PRO A 659 -57.94 -9.37 40.85
C PRO A 659 -57.21 -8.28 41.71
N PHE A 660 -56.99 -7.11 41.08
CA PHE A 660 -56.98 -5.72 41.61
C PHE A 660 -56.09 -5.20 42.80
N ASN A 661 -55.15 -4.31 42.41
CA ASN A 661 -55.00 -2.89 42.82
C ASN A 661 -54.03 -2.38 43.94
N VAL A 662 -53.42 -1.22 43.61
CA VAL A 662 -52.86 -0.12 44.44
C VAL A 662 -51.49 -0.26 45.14
N GLU A 663 -50.73 0.84 45.00
CA GLU A 663 -49.60 1.39 45.78
C GLU A 663 -48.13 1.01 45.53
N ASN A 664 -47.28 2.04 45.70
CA ASN A 664 -45.85 2.05 45.43
C ASN A 664 -45.06 1.47 46.61
N LYS A 665 -44.27 0.42 46.37
CA LYS A 665 -43.04 0.13 47.13
C LYS A 665 -42.08 -0.72 46.32
N ALA A 666 -40.78 -0.48 46.48
CA ALA A 666 -39.74 -1.23 45.80
C ALA A 666 -39.36 -2.47 46.61
N THR A 667 -39.59 -3.66 46.06
CA THR A 667 -39.04 -4.93 46.56
C THR A 667 -39.00 -5.97 45.44
N SER A 668 -37.89 -6.72 45.38
CA SER A 668 -37.72 -8.08 44.82
C SER A 668 -38.62 -8.53 43.65
N LEU A 669 -38.00 -8.78 42.49
CA LEU A 669 -38.49 -9.80 41.55
C LEU A 669 -38.51 -11.16 42.26
N PRO A 670 -39.55 -12.00 42.09
CA PRO A 670 -39.56 -13.35 42.65
C PRO A 670 -38.50 -14.23 41.98
N CYS A 671 -37.89 -15.12 42.78
CA CYS A 671 -37.18 -16.28 42.25
C CYS A 671 -38.17 -17.19 41.47
N ASP A 672 -37.62 -18.01 40.57
CA ASP A 672 -38.33 -18.99 39.71
C ASP A 672 -38.91 -18.50 38.37
N PHE A 673 -38.36 -17.42 37.80
CA PHE A 673 -38.46 -17.20 36.34
C PHE A 673 -37.17 -17.67 35.63
N ASN A 674 -37.14 -18.93 35.19
CA ASN A 674 -35.96 -19.54 34.57
C ASN A 674 -35.72 -19.04 33.13
N LEU A 675 -35.14 -17.84 33.06
CA LEU A 675 -34.94 -17.06 31.83
C LEU A 675 -34.18 -17.83 30.73
N HIS A 676 -33.29 -18.74 31.13
CA HIS A 676 -32.50 -19.58 30.24
C HIS A 676 -33.37 -20.47 29.33
N VAL A 677 -34.48 -21.02 29.86
CA VAL A 677 -35.40 -21.86 29.08
C VAL A 677 -36.20 -21.02 28.06
N ALA A 678 -36.70 -19.85 28.48
CA ALA A 678 -37.44 -18.94 27.61
C ALA A 678 -36.57 -18.36 26.48
N TRP A 679 -35.30 -18.04 26.79
CA TRP A 679 -34.34 -17.53 25.81
C TRP A 679 -33.93 -18.61 24.81
N ARG A 680 -33.56 -19.82 25.28
CA ARG A 680 -33.24 -20.97 24.42
C ARG A 680 -34.37 -21.30 23.44
N HIS A 681 -35.61 -21.25 23.88
CA HIS A 681 -36.78 -21.48 23.02
C HIS A 681 -37.04 -20.34 22.02
N SER A 682 -36.69 -19.09 22.33
CA SER A 682 -36.83 -17.97 21.38
C SER A 682 -35.74 -17.97 20.31
N VAL A 683 -34.51 -18.30 20.68
CA VAL A 683 -33.37 -18.40 19.74
C VAL A 683 -33.58 -19.55 18.74
N LEU A 684 -34.01 -20.74 19.21
CA LEU A 684 -34.25 -21.90 18.35
C LEU A 684 -35.46 -21.76 17.40
N HIS A 685 -36.36 -20.80 17.64
CA HIS A 685 -37.59 -20.64 16.85
C HIS A 685 -37.81 -19.21 16.30
N GLY A 686 -36.77 -18.38 16.28
CA GLY A 686 -36.72 -17.15 15.47
C GLY A 686 -37.78 -16.09 15.77
N LYS A 687 -38.24 -15.96 17.02
CA LYS A 687 -39.29 -14.98 17.40
C LYS A 687 -38.76 -13.91 18.35
N ASN A 688 -38.69 -12.68 17.84
CA ASN A 688 -38.27 -11.50 18.60
C ASN A 688 -39.28 -11.11 19.70
N PHE A 689 -38.77 -10.82 20.90
CA PHE A 689 -39.56 -10.27 22.00
C PHE A 689 -39.89 -8.80 21.79
N TYR A 690 -41.15 -8.50 21.43
CA TYR A 690 -41.68 -7.14 21.48
C TYR A 690 -42.28 -6.86 22.86
N PHE A 691 -41.61 -6.02 23.66
CA PHE A 691 -42.24 -5.43 24.84
C PHE A 691 -43.37 -4.48 24.41
N LYS A 692 -44.54 -4.63 25.02
CA LYS A 692 -45.78 -3.96 24.57
C LYS A 692 -45.77 -2.49 24.98
N LYS A 693 -45.59 -1.61 24.00
CA LYS A 693 -45.43 -0.15 24.17
C LYS A 693 -46.69 0.48 24.79
N ALA A 694 -46.53 1.13 25.95
CA ALA A 694 -47.56 2.01 26.51
C ALA A 694 -47.57 3.37 25.77
N ASN A 695 -48.74 3.97 25.64
CA ASN A 695 -48.90 5.21 24.86
C ASN A 695 -48.46 6.45 25.64
N LEU A 696 -47.37 7.06 25.18
CA LEU A 696 -47.03 8.46 25.45
C LEU A 696 -46.63 9.10 24.11
N ALA A 697 -47.64 9.56 23.38
CA ALA A 697 -47.52 10.12 22.05
C ALA A 697 -48.25 11.47 21.99
N GLN A 698 -47.57 12.54 22.36
CA GLN A 698 -47.97 13.89 21.98
C GLN A 698 -46.76 14.82 21.85
N ASN A 699 -46.85 15.65 20.82
CA ASN A 699 -46.03 16.82 20.49
C ASN A 699 -44.58 16.63 20.00
N MET A 700 -44.34 17.36 18.90
CA MET A 700 -43.08 17.74 18.27
C MET A 700 -42.18 16.67 17.62
N LYS A 701 -41.46 17.16 16.60
CA LYS A 701 -40.79 16.38 15.55
C LYS A 701 -39.27 16.28 15.77
N ASP A 702 -38.69 15.44 14.93
CA ASP A 702 -37.26 15.35 14.61
C ASP A 702 -36.32 14.76 15.68
N SER A 703 -35.19 14.19 15.21
CA SER A 703 -34.16 13.49 16.00
C SER A 703 -34.61 12.26 16.83
N LYS A 704 -35.37 11.33 16.25
CA LYS A 704 -35.82 10.08 16.94
C LYS A 704 -34.99 8.80 16.71
N ASN A 705 -34.05 8.76 15.76
CA ASN A 705 -33.23 7.56 15.56
C ASN A 705 -32.04 7.46 16.53
N VAL A 706 -31.32 8.57 16.78
CA VAL A 706 -30.10 8.57 17.61
C VAL A 706 -30.38 8.20 19.07
N PHE A 707 -31.51 8.68 19.63
CA PHE A 707 -31.86 8.39 21.04
C PHE A 707 -32.21 6.92 21.27
N ASN A 708 -32.99 6.30 20.37
CA ASN A 708 -33.33 4.87 20.46
C ASN A 708 -32.08 3.97 20.34
N VAL A 709 -31.15 4.30 19.44
CA VAL A 709 -29.87 3.58 19.35
C VAL A 709 -29.05 3.77 20.63
N ARG A 710 -28.99 4.99 21.20
CA ARG A 710 -28.21 5.28 22.42
C ARG A 710 -28.77 4.60 23.67
N GLU A 711 -30.08 4.45 23.79
CA GLU A 711 -30.70 3.70 24.90
C GLU A 711 -30.61 2.19 24.69
N SER A 712 -30.75 1.71 23.45
CA SER A 712 -30.50 0.31 23.10
C SER A 712 -29.04 -0.11 23.36
N LEU A 713 -28.06 0.72 22.98
CA LEU A 713 -26.65 0.50 23.32
C LEU A 713 -26.42 0.53 24.83
N ARG A 714 -27.04 1.45 25.57
CA ARG A 714 -26.94 1.47 27.04
C ARG A 714 -27.52 0.20 27.67
N ALA A 715 -28.67 -0.28 27.22
CA ALA A 715 -29.25 -1.53 27.70
C ALA A 715 -28.37 -2.75 27.35
N SER A 716 -27.83 -2.80 26.12
CA SER A 716 -26.95 -3.88 25.65
C SER A 716 -25.60 -3.88 26.37
N VAL A 717 -24.99 -2.71 26.59
CA VAL A 717 -23.73 -2.55 27.34
C VAL A 717 -23.93 -2.86 28.82
N VAL A 718 -25.04 -2.42 29.44
CA VAL A 718 -25.36 -2.83 30.82
C VAL A 718 -25.57 -4.34 30.91
N ALA A 719 -26.31 -4.95 29.97
CA ALA A 719 -26.48 -6.40 29.92
C ALA A 719 -25.13 -7.14 29.75
N GLY A 720 -24.27 -6.67 28.86
CA GLY A 720 -22.92 -7.20 28.65
C GLY A 720 -22.03 -7.09 29.89
N ILE A 721 -22.06 -5.94 30.58
CA ILE A 721 -21.35 -5.74 31.85
C ILE A 721 -21.91 -6.69 32.92
N THR A 722 -23.23 -6.87 33.03
CA THR A 722 -23.81 -7.84 33.99
C THR A 722 -23.53 -9.29 33.64
N MET A 723 -23.29 -9.63 32.36
CA MET A 723 -22.80 -10.97 31.99
C MET A 723 -21.31 -11.14 32.31
N LEU A 724 -20.48 -10.13 32.10
CA LEU A 724 -19.07 -10.18 32.51
C LEU A 724 -18.91 -10.29 34.04
N GLN A 725 -19.77 -9.59 34.81
CA GLN A 725 -19.89 -9.74 36.27
C GLN A 725 -20.53 -11.07 36.75
N TYR A 726 -20.84 -11.99 35.82
CA TYR A 726 -21.37 -13.33 36.11
C TYR A 726 -20.47 -14.45 35.53
N ILE A 727 -19.46 -14.08 34.73
CA ILE A 727 -18.49 -14.99 34.11
C ILE A 727 -17.13 -14.91 34.82
N MET A 728 -16.88 -13.82 35.57
CA MET A 728 -15.86 -13.71 36.61
C MET A 728 -16.49 -13.90 38.00
#